data_AF-A0AAE0F609-F1
#
_entry.id   AF-A0AAE0F609-F1
#
_cell.length_a   1.000
_cell.length_b   1.000
_cell.length_c   1.000
_cell.angle_alpha   90.00
_cell.angle_beta   90.00
_cell.angle_gamma   90.00
#
_symmetry.space_group_name_H-M   'P 1'
#
loop_
_entity.id
_entity.type
_entity.pdbx_description
1 polymer ?
#
loop_
_entity_poly.entity_id
_entity_poly.type
_entity_poly.pdbx_seq_one_letter_code
_entity_poly.pdbx_strand_id
1 'polypeptide(L)'
;MWWKDAGNHKGGSCHYWEYGPGRMGKKWDMTKPSVLDTIQANTEHTRLERQGEAMKRWDHIGRKTPVYDPTGYIRQTEQRPRDSTHTTFTEGGQTTTHAYVAPERAHSPMEYIYTDWSRREIETDAGGKEWATGAAIWDPRQTEPQTERYRWEGQDQSVNKAELIAIHRALMRPVHYLRRRLTICTDSQNSIRQIAKMRRYPHQMERHTHRDLLYTILCTIEALQDALVAVEILKVKAHVGIEGNEHADKAAKQACEDGEYVQPWDNDETLLLQAIATGQDGAKYLLKGKNAVQTHVTKMIQEANANEPAVQRWNRTLTGEPAEWVRRAPPNTGTAQRTQEQELEDMLELEREGLDDMEQEPPEGEDDALTGRAGQHTAEMPADDREREQSHQVVAQEEEHREMLEDPKPRTNSDNSRAERKETALRQRRVKIPNQTERTDEWLNEHMQELVGDKPIHKLSNEHWKQGSFAERKTVLKSRNGVLPLQSYEAAKAAKTPITDCPLEGCRSKRVTQAKGVYVKPGHPLGGCMDHEMCNMKTARADAQAAVVTKELRNGRKGGCLIYAYTGNRTETDRKPRAIPDWILTRGQCRRDGKDHPARGDGPDTIPSFVDIVMLEGTQGLKEGDRPTQAEALAKVKMVHLIELTCTDDQYWEAALLEKWRKYGPLLQLLKDLGYKAQLHVMAVGRTGTVYEHNKRALNKMGMNNKEAEKTLRSLSKTTVGYANSLYWLYRKRIDEQRKRDTAQKKDLRAGQDHPT
;
A
#
# COMPACT_ATOMS: atom_id res chain seq x y z
N MET A 1 -49.43 -5.13 26.76
CA MET A 1 -50.77 -5.26 27.36
C MET A 1 -51.80 -5.18 26.27
N TRP A 2 -52.34 -6.33 25.85
CA TRP A 2 -53.77 -6.58 25.61
C TRP A 2 -53.88 -8.11 25.50
N TRP A 3 -54.86 -8.64 26.21
CA TRP A 3 -55.10 -10.05 26.51
C TRP A 3 -56.52 -10.37 26.01
N LYS A 4 -56.83 -11.67 25.94
CA LYS A 4 -58.16 -12.31 25.76
C LYS A 4 -58.58 -12.62 24.31
N ASP A 5 -59.12 -13.79 23.99
CA ASP A 5 -59.78 -14.80 24.82
C ASP A 5 -59.67 -16.25 24.29
N ALA A 6 -59.97 -17.16 25.23
CA ALA A 6 -60.31 -18.59 25.17
C ALA A 6 -60.77 -19.16 23.80
N GLY A 7 -60.54 -20.42 23.43
CA GLY A 7 -60.53 -21.65 24.23
C GLY A 7 -61.56 -22.63 23.63
N ASN A 8 -61.24 -23.92 23.72
CA ASN A 8 -62.08 -25.11 23.56
C ASN A 8 -62.24 -25.83 22.19
N HIS A 9 -61.75 -27.09 22.25
CA HIS A 9 -62.37 -28.35 21.82
C HIS A 9 -62.02 -29.03 20.48
N LYS A 10 -61.37 -30.20 20.68
CA LYS A 10 -61.68 -31.55 20.16
C LYS A 10 -61.06 -31.99 18.82
N GLY A 11 -60.16 -32.96 18.96
CA GLY A 11 -60.32 -34.29 18.35
C GLY A 11 -60.00 -34.41 16.86
N GLY A 12 -58.85 -35.02 16.55
CA GLY A 12 -58.53 -35.46 15.19
C GLY A 12 -57.28 -36.33 15.18
N SER A 13 -57.50 -37.64 15.16
CA SER A 13 -56.53 -38.72 15.01
C SER A 13 -55.60 -38.54 13.81
N CYS A 14 -54.29 -38.63 14.04
CA CYS A 14 -53.29 -38.66 12.97
C CYS A 14 -53.16 -40.10 12.44
N HIS A 15 -53.65 -40.34 11.22
CA HIS A 15 -53.43 -41.59 10.49
C HIS A 15 -51.96 -41.68 10.03
N TYR A 16 -51.33 -42.79 10.41
CA TYR A 16 -50.10 -43.32 9.82
C TYR A 16 -50.37 -43.68 8.36
N TRP A 17 -49.54 -43.19 7.44
CA TRP A 17 -49.37 -43.77 6.11
C TRP A 17 -47.98 -44.40 6.05
N GLU A 18 -47.97 -45.72 6.04
CA GLU A 18 -46.81 -46.54 5.68
C GLU A 18 -46.55 -46.41 4.17
N TYR A 19 -45.32 -46.12 3.79
CA TYR A 19 -44.79 -46.46 2.48
C TYR A 19 -43.58 -47.36 2.66
N GLY A 20 -43.72 -48.59 2.14
CA GLY A 20 -42.70 -49.61 2.09
C GLY A 20 -41.56 -49.33 1.10
N PRO A 21 -40.55 -50.22 1.05
CA PRO A 21 -39.18 -49.90 0.66
C PRO A 21 -38.87 -50.19 -0.82
N GLY A 22 -38.03 -49.36 -1.44
CA GLY A 22 -37.60 -49.58 -2.83
C GLY A 22 -36.34 -48.82 -3.28
N ARG A 23 -35.23 -49.56 -3.31
CA ARG A 23 -34.05 -49.45 -4.21
C ARG A 23 -32.97 -48.38 -3.99
N MET A 24 -31.82 -48.92 -3.53
CA MET A 24 -30.44 -48.76 -4.03
C MET A 24 -29.87 -47.34 -4.21
N GLY A 25 -29.27 -46.82 -3.13
CA GLY A 25 -28.26 -45.76 -3.18
C GLY A 25 -26.84 -46.35 -3.12
N LYS A 26 -25.99 -45.93 -4.06
CA LYS A 26 -24.56 -46.24 -4.16
C LYS A 26 -23.87 -46.09 -2.79
N LYS A 27 -23.18 -47.14 -2.33
CA LYS A 27 -22.28 -47.09 -1.17
C LYS A 27 -21.22 -46.02 -1.42
N TRP A 28 -21.21 -45.01 -0.56
CA TRP A 28 -20.10 -44.07 -0.45
C TRP A 28 -18.89 -44.84 0.08
N ASP A 29 -17.82 -44.84 -0.70
CA ASP A 29 -16.54 -45.41 -0.29
C ASP A 29 -15.93 -44.55 0.81
N MET A 30 -16.05 -45.02 2.06
CA MET A 30 -15.54 -44.37 3.27
C MET A 30 -14.03 -44.56 3.47
N THR A 31 -13.28 -45.07 2.48
CA THR A 31 -11.84 -45.33 2.60
C THR A 31 -10.95 -44.13 2.24
N LYS A 32 -11.51 -43.01 1.76
CA LYS A 32 -10.71 -41.81 1.46
C LYS A 32 -10.55 -40.93 2.71
N PRO A 33 -9.30 -40.70 3.19
CA PRO A 33 -9.06 -39.83 4.33
C PRO A 33 -9.53 -38.40 4.01
N SER A 34 -10.14 -37.75 5.00
CA SER A 34 -10.55 -36.36 4.86
C SER A 34 -9.33 -35.45 4.77
N VAL A 35 -9.50 -34.24 4.23
CA VAL A 35 -8.44 -33.21 4.22
C VAL A 35 -7.92 -32.93 5.63
N LEU A 36 -8.75 -33.09 6.67
CA LEU A 36 -8.33 -33.00 8.06
C LEU A 36 -7.39 -34.15 8.45
N ASP A 37 -7.67 -35.38 8.04
CA ASP A 37 -6.85 -36.56 8.37
C ASP A 37 -5.47 -36.46 7.74
N THR A 38 -5.37 -35.98 6.49
CA THR A 38 -4.08 -35.73 5.83
C THR A 38 -3.26 -34.65 6.52
N ILE A 39 -3.90 -33.57 6.98
CA ILE A 39 -3.23 -32.49 7.74
C ILE A 39 -2.76 -33.01 9.10
N GLN A 40 -3.58 -33.83 9.77
CA GLN A 40 -3.29 -34.36 11.09
C GLN A 40 -2.15 -35.39 11.05
N ALA A 41 -2.12 -36.27 10.04
CA ALA A 41 -1.02 -37.21 9.81
C ALA A 41 0.32 -36.51 9.53
N ASN A 42 0.32 -35.45 8.70
CA ASN A 42 1.52 -34.66 8.43
C ASN A 42 2.02 -33.91 9.68
N THR A 43 1.11 -33.45 10.54
CA THR A 43 1.47 -32.76 11.78
C THR A 43 2.08 -33.70 12.82
N GLU A 44 1.56 -34.92 12.94
CA GLU A 44 2.10 -35.99 13.81
C GLU A 44 3.50 -36.43 13.35
N HIS A 45 3.70 -36.63 12.04
CA HIS A 45 5.01 -36.98 11.48
C HIS A 45 6.09 -35.93 11.81
N THR A 46 5.80 -34.65 11.56
CA THR A 46 6.72 -33.54 11.89
C THR A 46 6.97 -33.41 13.39
N ARG A 47 5.99 -33.77 14.26
CA ARG A 47 6.18 -33.77 15.72
C ARG A 47 7.16 -34.85 16.16
N LEU A 48 7.04 -36.06 15.60
CA LEU A 48 7.91 -37.19 15.93
C LEU A 48 9.34 -36.97 15.44
N GLU A 49 9.53 -36.41 14.24
CA GLU A 49 10.86 -36.03 13.74
C GLU A 49 11.54 -34.99 14.64
N ARG A 50 10.79 -33.96 15.08
CA ARG A 50 11.31 -32.93 16.00
C ARG A 50 11.64 -33.48 17.38
N GLN A 51 10.89 -34.44 17.89
CA GLN A 51 11.22 -35.11 19.16
C GLN A 51 12.50 -35.95 19.02
N GLY A 52 12.67 -36.64 17.89
CA GLY A 52 13.89 -37.39 17.58
C GLY A 52 15.13 -36.49 17.45
N GLU A 53 15.00 -35.34 16.79
CA GLU A 53 16.10 -34.37 16.66
C GLU A 53 16.42 -33.63 17.97
N ALA A 54 15.40 -33.29 18.78
CA ALA A 54 15.60 -32.65 20.08
C ALA A 54 16.30 -33.59 21.08
N MET A 55 15.99 -34.90 21.06
CA MET A 55 16.71 -35.91 21.84
C MET A 55 18.18 -36.04 21.40
N LYS A 56 18.44 -36.08 20.08
CA LYS A 56 19.82 -36.12 19.54
C LYS A 56 20.64 -34.87 19.90
N ARG A 57 19.98 -33.71 20.04
CA ARG A 57 20.62 -32.43 20.39
C ARG A 57 20.88 -32.27 21.88
N TRP A 58 20.13 -32.98 22.73
CA TRP A 58 20.32 -32.97 24.19
C TRP A 58 21.55 -33.76 24.63
N ASP A 59 21.93 -34.82 23.91
CA ASP A 59 23.13 -35.62 24.21
C ASP A 59 24.46 -34.91 23.91
N HIS A 60 24.45 -33.73 23.25
CA HIS A 60 25.66 -33.03 22.82
C HIS A 60 26.02 -31.76 23.60
N ILE A 61 25.23 -31.36 24.60
CA ILE A 61 25.51 -30.13 25.36
C ILE A 61 25.90 -30.46 26.79
N GLY A 62 27.21 -30.65 26.98
CA GLY A 62 27.85 -30.74 28.28
C GLY A 62 27.69 -29.46 29.11
N ARG A 63 27.39 -29.69 30.39
CA ARG A 63 27.22 -28.78 31.53
C ARG A 63 28.08 -27.52 31.50
N LYS A 64 27.45 -26.36 31.76
CA LYS A 64 27.92 -25.27 32.65
C LYS A 64 26.80 -24.21 32.78
N THR A 65 26.12 -24.19 33.93
CA THR A 65 25.23 -23.10 34.36
C THR A 65 25.92 -22.31 35.47
N PRO A 66 25.87 -20.96 35.47
CA PRO A 66 26.13 -20.19 36.68
C PRO A 66 24.85 -20.03 37.50
N VAL A 67 25.03 -20.16 38.80
CA VAL A 67 24.03 -19.99 39.87
C VAL A 67 23.61 -18.52 39.96
N TYR A 68 22.31 -18.27 40.09
CA TYR A 68 21.72 -16.95 40.30
C TYR A 68 21.31 -16.80 41.77
N ASP A 69 21.82 -15.77 42.43
CA ASP A 69 21.53 -15.38 43.82
C ASP A 69 20.44 -14.27 43.82
N PRO A 70 19.27 -14.47 44.46
CA PRO A 70 18.20 -13.49 44.49
C PRO A 70 18.03 -12.87 45.89
N THR A 71 18.91 -11.94 46.29
CA THR A 71 18.61 -11.01 47.40
C THR A 71 19.16 -9.61 47.12
N GLY A 72 18.28 -8.59 47.01
CA GLY A 72 18.75 -7.23 46.71
C GLY A 72 17.72 -6.13 46.46
N TYR A 73 16.87 -5.85 47.46
CA TYR A 73 16.36 -4.53 47.86
C TYR A 73 15.44 -3.66 46.98
N ILE A 74 14.31 -3.34 47.62
CA ILE A 74 13.34 -2.26 47.40
C ILE A 74 14.00 -0.90 47.70
N ARG A 75 13.85 0.10 46.81
CA ARG A 75 13.91 1.53 47.18
C ARG A 75 12.96 2.38 46.34
N GLN A 76 12.27 3.26 47.05
CA GLN A 76 11.30 4.25 46.60
C GLN A 76 11.91 5.25 45.63
N THR A 77 11.15 5.65 44.62
CA THR A 77 11.51 6.66 43.62
C THR A 77 11.26 8.06 44.16
N GLU A 78 12.32 8.75 44.59
CA GLU A 78 12.39 10.21 44.58
C GLU A 78 13.08 10.69 43.29
N GLN A 79 12.55 11.77 42.71
CA GLN A 79 13.05 12.40 41.50
C GLN A 79 14.43 13.02 41.73
N ARG A 80 15.43 12.62 40.92
CA ARG A 80 16.69 13.37 40.75
C ARG A 80 16.87 13.83 39.30
N PRO A 81 17.55 14.97 39.05
CA PRO A 81 17.78 15.53 37.72
C PRO A 81 18.70 14.61 36.90
N ARG A 82 18.58 14.66 35.58
CA ARG A 82 19.45 13.93 34.65
C ARG A 82 20.86 14.52 34.68
N ASP A 83 21.79 13.82 35.34
CA ASP A 83 23.22 14.08 35.19
C ASP A 83 23.70 13.58 33.82
N SER A 84 24.52 14.40 33.17
CA SER A 84 25.18 14.15 31.89
C SER A 84 26.13 12.95 31.99
N THR A 85 26.01 12.01 31.07
CA THR A 85 26.98 10.92 30.92
C THR A 85 28.29 11.46 30.36
N HIS A 86 29.31 11.60 31.22
CA HIS A 86 30.69 11.86 30.79
C HIS A 86 31.37 10.55 30.41
N THR A 87 31.91 10.47 29.18
CA THR A 87 32.77 9.38 28.75
C THR A 87 34.22 9.86 28.85
N THR A 88 34.97 9.37 29.82
CA THR A 88 36.41 9.65 29.93
C THR A 88 37.20 8.61 29.13
N PHE A 89 38.05 9.09 28.21
CA PHE A 89 39.09 8.30 27.58
C PHE A 89 40.44 8.71 28.18
N THR A 90 41.28 7.72 28.47
CA THR A 90 42.65 7.93 28.97
C THR A 90 43.59 7.20 28.04
N GLU A 91 44.39 7.97 27.29
CA GLU A 91 45.48 7.46 26.46
C GLU A 91 46.72 8.29 26.79
N GLY A 92 47.85 7.63 27.13
CA GLY A 92 49.13 8.30 27.37
C GLY A 92 49.26 9.14 28.66
N GLY A 93 48.39 8.94 29.65
CA GLY A 93 48.51 9.63 30.96
C GLY A 93 47.96 11.07 30.99
N GLN A 94 47.29 11.52 29.93
CA GLN A 94 46.48 12.73 29.95
C GLN A 94 45.00 12.39 29.87
N THR A 95 44.23 12.83 30.87
CA THR A 95 42.78 12.69 30.90
C THR A 95 42.14 13.95 30.31
N THR A 96 41.67 13.88 29.07
CA THR A 96 40.89 14.98 28.45
C THR A 96 39.40 14.69 28.58
N THR A 97 38.69 15.52 29.35
CA THR A 97 37.22 15.45 29.49
C THR A 97 36.58 16.23 28.34
N HIS A 98 36.14 15.54 27.29
CA HIS A 98 35.31 16.16 26.25
C HIS A 98 33.85 16.14 26.72
N ALA A 99 33.34 17.28 27.16
CA ALA A 99 31.90 17.46 27.32
C ALA A 99 31.26 17.37 25.93
N TYR A 100 30.44 16.34 25.70
CA TYR A 100 29.56 16.31 24.54
C TYR A 100 28.47 17.37 24.76
N VAL A 101 28.79 18.61 24.39
CA VAL A 101 27.77 19.64 24.19
C VAL A 101 27.11 19.27 22.87
N ALA A 102 25.92 18.67 22.94
CA ALA A 102 25.09 18.52 21.75
C ALA A 102 25.00 19.91 21.12
N PRO A 103 25.35 20.10 19.84
CA PRO A 103 25.29 21.41 19.23
C PRO A 103 23.87 21.93 19.41
N GLU A 104 23.71 23.01 20.19
CA GLU A 104 22.47 23.74 20.24
C GLU A 104 22.17 24.14 18.80
N ARG A 105 21.17 23.47 18.20
CA ARG A 105 20.60 23.97 16.97
C ARG A 105 19.91 25.27 17.37
N ALA A 106 20.63 26.37 17.21
CA ALA A 106 20.10 27.71 17.34
C ALA A 106 19.04 27.86 16.25
N HIS A 107 17.81 27.52 16.61
CA HIS A 107 16.65 27.65 15.76
C HIS A 107 16.31 29.14 15.69
N SER A 108 16.44 29.75 14.51
CA SER A 108 16.10 31.16 14.33
C SER A 108 14.58 31.31 14.41
N PRO A 109 14.04 32.12 15.35
CA PRO A 109 12.61 32.39 15.43
C PRO A 109 12.02 32.94 14.13
N MET A 110 12.86 33.55 13.28
CA MET A 110 12.44 34.10 11.99
C MET A 110 12.19 33.06 10.90
N GLU A 111 12.38 31.76 11.17
CA GLU A 111 12.16 30.69 10.18
C GLU A 111 10.79 30.00 10.31
N TYR A 112 10.02 30.29 11.37
CA TYR A 112 8.80 29.56 11.71
C TYR A 112 7.53 30.40 11.58
N ILE A 113 6.42 29.71 11.28
CA ILE A 113 5.09 30.29 11.40
C ILE A 113 4.66 30.16 12.85
N TYR A 114 4.09 31.22 13.42
CA TYR A 114 3.52 31.21 14.76
C TYR A 114 2.00 31.36 14.68
N THR A 115 1.30 30.65 15.55
CA THR A 115 -0.16 30.69 15.61
C THR A 115 -0.61 30.86 17.06
N ASP A 116 -1.62 31.68 17.26
CA ASP A 116 -2.24 31.88 18.57
C ASP A 116 -3.72 32.26 18.43
N TRP A 117 -4.40 32.38 19.56
CA TRP A 117 -5.81 32.73 19.68
C TRP A 117 -6.05 33.74 20.81
N SER A 118 -7.22 34.37 20.79
CA SER A 118 -7.69 35.17 21.91
C SER A 118 -9.20 35.07 22.04
N ARG A 119 -9.72 35.34 23.24
CA ARG A 119 -11.15 35.53 23.47
C ARG A 119 -11.34 36.73 24.37
N ARG A 120 -12.17 37.67 23.92
CA ARG A 120 -12.45 38.94 24.60
C ARG A 120 -13.93 39.24 24.60
N GLU A 121 -14.38 39.99 25.59
CA GLU A 121 -15.70 40.59 25.57
C GLU A 121 -15.59 41.90 24.77
N ILE A 122 -16.41 42.05 23.74
CA ILE A 122 -16.47 43.25 22.91
C ILE A 122 -17.85 43.91 23.05
N GLU A 123 -17.91 45.22 22.87
CA GLU A 123 -19.19 45.94 22.78
C GLU A 123 -19.76 45.77 21.36
N THR A 124 -21.05 45.46 21.28
CA THR A 124 -21.79 45.38 20.03
C THR A 124 -22.32 46.76 19.64
N ASP A 125 -22.61 46.96 18.37
CA ASP A 125 -23.23 48.21 17.87
C ASP A 125 -24.57 48.54 18.56
N ALA A 126 -25.23 47.53 19.15
CA ALA A 126 -26.45 47.69 19.94
C ALA A 126 -26.20 48.10 21.41
N GLY A 127 -24.95 48.38 21.80
CA GLY A 127 -24.54 48.68 23.17
C GLY A 127 -24.57 47.46 24.12
N GLY A 128 -24.68 46.25 23.57
CA GLY A 128 -24.57 44.99 24.33
C GLY A 128 -23.12 44.55 24.46
N LYS A 129 -22.85 43.55 25.29
CA LYS A 129 -21.55 42.88 25.36
C LYS A 129 -21.64 41.47 24.82
N GLU A 130 -20.72 41.08 23.96
CA GLU A 130 -20.63 39.72 23.43
C GLU A 130 -19.21 39.17 23.53
N TRP A 131 -19.09 37.85 23.61
CA TRP A 131 -17.77 37.22 23.47
C TRP A 131 -17.39 37.16 22.00
N ALA A 132 -16.16 37.60 21.71
CA ALA A 132 -15.49 37.44 20.44
C ALA A 132 -14.28 36.54 20.63
N THR A 133 -14.06 35.64 19.67
CA THR A 133 -12.86 34.80 19.63
C THR A 133 -12.11 35.09 18.35
N GLY A 134 -10.83 35.43 18.49
CA GLY A 134 -9.89 35.68 17.42
C GLY A 134 -8.87 34.55 17.30
N ALA A 135 -8.41 34.30 16.09
CA ALA A 135 -7.30 33.42 15.76
C ALA A 135 -6.32 34.19 14.87
N ALA A 136 -5.03 34.00 15.04
CA ALA A 136 -4.04 34.67 14.20
C ALA A 136 -2.86 33.81 13.83
N ILE A 137 -2.25 34.19 12.71
CA ILE A 137 -1.00 33.66 12.21
C ILE A 137 -0.03 34.81 12.10
N TRP A 138 1.20 34.58 12.54
CA TRP A 138 2.33 35.46 12.26
C TRP A 138 3.43 34.69 11.53
N ASP A 139 3.88 35.21 10.39
CA ASP A 139 4.96 34.64 9.60
C ASP A 139 6.01 35.71 9.29
N PRO A 140 7.17 35.65 9.97
CA PRO A 140 8.25 36.62 9.81
C PRO A 140 8.91 36.59 8.43
N ARG A 141 8.63 35.55 7.62
CA ARG A 141 9.26 35.35 6.30
C ARG A 141 8.52 36.11 5.20
N GLN A 142 7.30 36.56 5.47
CA GLN A 142 6.55 37.34 4.49
C GLN A 142 6.89 38.82 4.57
N THR A 143 6.79 39.50 3.43
CA THR A 143 6.96 40.95 3.38
C THR A 143 5.69 41.67 3.77
N GLU A 144 4.50 41.27 3.27
CA GLU A 144 3.18 41.74 3.72
C GLU A 144 2.03 40.83 3.18
N PRO A 145 0.93 40.58 3.93
CA PRO A 145 0.81 40.80 5.37
C PRO A 145 1.55 39.72 6.15
N GLN A 146 2.44 40.14 7.04
CA GLN A 146 3.12 39.23 7.99
C GLN A 146 2.14 38.58 8.97
N THR A 147 0.97 39.18 9.14
CA THR A 147 -0.04 38.80 10.12
C THR A 147 -1.38 38.58 9.45
N GLU A 148 -1.98 37.41 9.65
CA GLU A 148 -3.36 37.13 9.25
C GLU A 148 -4.22 36.95 10.50
N ARG A 149 -5.44 37.49 10.49
CA ARG A 149 -6.33 37.61 11.66
C ARG A 149 -7.71 37.16 11.28
N TYR A 150 -8.26 36.22 12.03
CA TYR A 150 -9.54 35.60 11.72
C TYR A 150 -10.49 35.63 12.92
N ARG A 151 -11.78 35.76 12.62
CA ARG A 151 -12.90 35.72 13.58
C ARG A 151 -14.02 34.84 13.02
N TRP A 152 -14.89 34.31 13.88
CA TRP A 152 -16.10 33.59 13.45
C TRP A 152 -17.25 33.78 14.43
N GLU A 153 -18.45 33.56 13.92
CA GLU A 153 -19.70 33.63 14.69
C GLU A 153 -20.20 32.24 15.12
N GLY A 154 -21.08 32.23 16.12
CA GLY A 154 -21.80 31.04 16.54
C GLY A 154 -21.47 30.56 17.95
N GLN A 155 -22.25 29.58 18.43
CA GLN A 155 -22.22 29.13 19.83
C GLN A 155 -20.94 28.37 20.23
N ASP A 156 -20.15 27.90 19.26
CA ASP A 156 -18.94 27.10 19.49
C ASP A 156 -17.67 27.96 19.37
N GLN A 157 -17.60 29.04 20.16
CA GLN A 157 -16.44 29.92 20.32
C GLN A 157 -15.50 29.39 21.40
N SER A 158 -15.07 28.13 21.26
CA SER A 158 -14.11 27.53 22.18
C SER A 158 -12.69 28.02 21.88
N VAL A 159 -11.91 28.23 22.95
CA VAL A 159 -10.47 28.49 22.93
C VAL A 159 -9.73 27.52 22.01
N ASN A 160 -10.03 26.23 22.17
CA ASN A 160 -9.36 25.18 21.43
C ASN A 160 -9.71 25.18 19.94
N LYS A 161 -10.92 25.60 19.58
CA LYS A 161 -11.30 25.76 18.18
C LYS A 161 -10.50 26.87 17.51
N ALA A 162 -10.31 27.99 18.21
CA ALA A 162 -9.52 29.13 17.75
C ALA A 162 -8.09 28.72 17.37
N GLU A 163 -7.45 27.98 18.27
CA GLU A 163 -6.11 27.43 18.06
C GLU A 163 -6.05 26.49 16.86
N LEU A 164 -7.03 25.61 16.72
CA LEU A 164 -7.10 24.69 15.59
C LEU A 164 -7.36 25.44 14.27
N ILE A 165 -8.15 26.51 14.27
CA ILE A 165 -8.36 27.37 13.10
C ILE A 165 -7.06 28.06 12.71
N ALA A 166 -6.30 28.61 13.67
CA ALA A 166 -5.01 29.24 13.41
C ALA A 166 -4.02 28.25 12.77
N ILE A 167 -3.92 27.03 13.32
CA ILE A 167 -3.09 25.96 12.75
C ILE A 167 -3.56 25.58 11.35
N HIS A 168 -4.87 25.40 11.15
CA HIS A 168 -5.43 25.05 9.85
C HIS A 168 -5.08 26.10 8.81
N ARG A 169 -5.34 27.38 9.10
CA ARG A 169 -5.02 28.49 8.22
C ARG A 169 -3.52 28.60 7.93
N ALA A 170 -2.66 28.31 8.90
CA ALA A 170 -1.21 28.26 8.70
C ALA A 170 -0.77 27.15 7.72
N LEU A 171 -1.49 26.01 7.71
CA LEU A 171 -1.26 24.92 6.75
C LEU A 171 -1.75 25.25 5.34
N MET A 172 -2.79 26.08 5.23
CA MET A 172 -3.39 26.48 3.94
C MET A 172 -2.58 27.56 3.20
N ARG A 173 -1.61 28.20 3.86
CA ARG A 173 -0.82 29.26 3.22
C ARG A 173 -0.08 28.71 2.02
N PRO A 174 -0.09 29.44 0.88
CA PRO A 174 0.40 28.88 -0.35
C PRO A 174 1.92 28.66 -0.27
N VAL A 175 2.29 27.42 -0.60
CA VAL A 175 3.55 26.75 -0.23
C VAL A 175 4.74 27.20 -1.09
N HIS A 176 4.54 28.14 -2.01
CA HIS A 176 5.53 28.51 -3.03
C HIS A 176 6.81 29.18 -2.49
N TYR A 177 6.90 29.44 -1.18
CA TYR A 177 8.12 29.86 -0.49
C TYR A 177 8.64 28.85 0.55
N LEU A 178 7.92 27.76 0.79
CA LEU A 178 8.30 26.80 1.81
C LEU A 178 9.42 25.91 1.27
N ARG A 179 10.54 25.89 2.02
CA ARG A 179 11.55 24.82 1.93
C ARG A 179 10.83 23.45 2.01
N ARG A 180 11.53 22.33 1.76
CA ARG A 180 11.01 20.94 1.95
C ARG A 180 10.42 20.63 3.36
N ARG A 181 10.26 21.63 4.23
CA ARG A 181 9.80 21.56 5.61
C ARG A 181 9.00 22.81 5.97
N LEU A 182 7.80 22.61 6.53
CA LEU A 182 6.94 23.62 7.12
C LEU A 182 6.90 23.41 8.63
N THR A 183 7.31 24.40 9.40
CA THR A 183 7.28 24.34 10.87
C THR A 183 6.33 25.41 11.40
N ILE A 184 5.31 24.95 12.14
CA ILE A 184 4.29 25.77 12.80
C ILE A 184 4.52 25.69 14.32
N CYS A 185 4.63 26.84 14.97
CA CYS A 185 4.78 26.99 16.40
C CYS A 185 3.48 27.48 17.02
N THR A 186 3.00 26.77 18.05
CA THR A 186 1.80 27.13 18.82
C THR A 186 2.07 26.93 20.30
N ASP A 187 1.45 27.73 21.17
CA ASP A 187 1.48 27.48 22.60
C ASP A 187 0.34 26.56 23.10
N SER A 188 -0.60 26.15 22.24
CA SER A 188 -1.62 25.16 22.61
C SER A 188 -1.10 23.72 22.51
N GLN A 189 -0.65 23.23 23.66
CA GLN A 189 -0.36 21.80 23.84
C GLN A 189 -1.61 20.92 23.61
N ASN A 190 -2.81 21.47 23.83
CA ASN A 190 -4.07 20.76 23.64
C ASN A 190 -4.34 20.48 22.15
N SER A 191 -4.17 21.48 21.29
CA SER A 191 -4.33 21.35 19.84
C SER A 191 -3.38 20.32 19.27
N ILE A 192 -2.08 20.37 19.63
CA ILE A 192 -1.08 19.38 19.22
C ILE A 192 -1.52 17.96 19.63
N ARG A 193 -1.99 17.78 20.88
CA ARG A 193 -2.44 16.47 21.38
C ARG A 193 -3.69 15.99 20.64
N GLN A 194 -4.64 16.87 20.33
CA GLN A 194 -5.86 16.50 19.61
C GLN A 194 -5.58 16.12 18.16
N ILE A 195 -4.73 16.85 17.45
CA ILE A 195 -4.29 16.50 16.09
C ILE A 195 -3.59 15.13 16.12
N ALA A 196 -2.65 14.93 17.06
CA ALA A 196 -1.97 13.64 17.22
C ALA A 196 -2.94 12.51 17.59
N LYS A 197 -3.96 12.78 18.42
CA LYS A 197 -4.99 11.82 18.80
C LYS A 197 -5.91 11.48 17.63
N MET A 198 -6.32 12.46 16.83
CA MET A 198 -7.10 12.25 15.63
C MET A 198 -6.35 11.38 14.62
N ARG A 199 -5.05 11.62 14.44
CA ARG A 199 -4.20 10.80 13.55
C ARG A 199 -4.06 9.36 14.02
N ARG A 200 -3.89 9.16 15.33
CA ARG A 200 -3.65 7.81 15.91
C ARG A 200 -4.94 7.03 16.15
N TYR A 201 -6.02 7.73 16.52
CA TYR A 201 -7.26 7.14 17.03
C TYR A 201 -8.51 7.89 16.51
N PRO A 202 -8.71 7.97 15.18
CA PRO A 202 -9.83 8.75 14.61
C PRO A 202 -11.21 8.25 15.09
N HIS A 203 -11.34 6.95 15.36
CA HIS A 203 -12.56 6.36 15.93
C HIS A 203 -12.91 6.86 17.34
N GLN A 204 -11.93 7.22 18.17
CA GLN A 204 -12.20 7.81 19.49
C GLN A 204 -12.61 9.29 19.39
N MET A 205 -12.35 9.91 18.23
CA MET A 205 -12.65 11.30 17.94
C MET A 205 -13.94 11.45 17.14
N GLU A 206 -14.68 10.36 16.90
CA GLU A 206 -15.90 10.33 16.08
C GLU A 206 -17.03 11.24 16.64
N ARG A 207 -17.05 11.46 17.95
CA ARG A 207 -18.01 12.37 18.62
C ARG A 207 -17.34 13.59 19.22
N HIS A 208 -16.10 13.88 18.84
CA HIS A 208 -15.39 15.03 19.34
C HIS A 208 -15.98 16.32 18.76
N THR A 209 -16.16 17.35 19.58
CA THR A 209 -16.78 18.63 19.16
C THR A 209 -16.09 19.24 17.93
N HIS A 210 -14.78 19.11 17.83
CA HIS A 210 -13.98 19.65 16.72
C HIS A 210 -13.50 18.57 15.75
N ARG A 211 -14.21 17.43 15.65
CA ARG A 211 -13.82 16.31 14.79
C ARG A 211 -13.53 16.76 13.37
N ASP A 212 -14.43 17.51 12.75
CA ASP A 212 -14.34 17.79 11.32
C ASP A 212 -13.19 18.75 11.01
N LEU A 213 -12.95 19.76 11.86
CA LEU A 213 -11.77 20.63 11.76
C LEU A 213 -10.46 19.84 11.96
N LEU A 214 -10.41 18.94 12.94
CA LEU A 214 -9.24 18.07 13.16
C LEU A 214 -8.99 17.13 11.97
N TYR A 215 -10.05 16.60 11.36
CA TYR A 215 -9.95 15.77 10.16
C TYR A 215 -9.40 16.57 8.99
N THR A 216 -9.94 17.78 8.78
CA THR A 216 -9.50 18.72 7.74
C THR A 216 -8.01 19.03 7.89
N ILE A 217 -7.54 19.39 9.09
CA ILE A 217 -6.12 19.60 9.39
C ILE A 217 -5.25 18.39 8.99
N LEU A 218 -5.71 17.17 9.28
CA LEU A 218 -4.95 15.97 8.90
C LEU A 218 -4.91 15.75 7.39
N CYS A 219 -6.03 15.96 6.70
CA CYS A 219 -6.06 15.89 5.24
C CYS A 219 -5.12 16.92 4.60
N THR A 220 -5.07 18.15 5.13
CA THR A 220 -4.14 19.19 4.66
C THR A 220 -2.68 18.78 4.92
N ILE A 221 -2.37 18.22 6.10
CA ILE A 221 -1.02 17.70 6.41
C ILE A 221 -0.63 16.56 5.47
N GLU A 222 -1.54 15.63 5.17
CA GLU A 222 -1.31 14.51 4.26
C GLU A 222 -1.07 15.01 2.82
N ALA A 223 -1.89 15.95 2.34
CA ALA A 223 -1.70 16.56 1.03
C ALA A 223 -0.34 17.28 0.91
N LEU A 224 0.09 18.00 1.95
CA LEU A 224 1.42 18.63 2.00
C LEU A 224 2.56 17.59 2.01
N GLN A 225 2.38 16.47 2.70
CA GLN A 225 3.36 15.38 2.72
C GLN A 225 3.47 14.67 1.37
N ASP A 226 2.35 14.49 0.68
CA ASP A 226 2.31 13.96 -0.69
C ASP A 226 3.03 14.92 -1.65
N ALA A 227 2.95 16.23 -1.42
CA ALA A 227 3.75 17.26 -2.10
C ALA A 227 5.20 17.38 -1.59
N LEU A 228 5.71 16.37 -0.85
CA LEU A 228 7.08 16.31 -0.29
C LEU A 228 7.45 17.43 0.69
N VAL A 229 6.46 18.04 1.34
CA VAL A 229 6.66 19.04 2.40
C VAL A 229 6.53 18.38 3.78
N ALA A 230 7.64 18.34 4.51
CA ALA A 230 7.64 17.84 5.88
C ALA A 230 6.98 18.84 6.83
N VAL A 231 5.79 18.52 7.33
CA VAL A 231 5.07 19.37 8.30
C VAL A 231 5.47 19.01 9.74
N GLU A 232 5.83 20.03 10.52
CA GLU A 232 6.09 19.95 11.95
C GLU A 232 5.26 20.96 12.72
N ILE A 233 4.61 20.51 13.80
CA ILE A 233 3.89 21.37 14.73
C ILE A 233 4.61 21.30 16.08
N LEU A 234 5.20 22.41 16.51
CA LEU A 234 6.04 22.52 17.70
C LEU A 234 5.34 23.32 18.79
N LYS A 235 5.54 22.90 20.04
CA LYS A 235 5.08 23.63 21.22
C LYS A 235 6.09 24.72 21.57
N VAL A 236 5.64 25.96 21.68
CA VAL A 236 6.41 27.08 22.27
C VAL A 236 5.80 27.49 23.61
N LYS A 237 6.57 28.10 24.53
CA LYS A 237 6.01 28.57 25.80
C LYS A 237 5.26 29.90 25.58
N ALA A 238 4.11 30.05 26.22
CA ALA A 238 3.34 31.28 26.22
C ALA A 238 4.00 32.34 27.13
N HIS A 239 3.95 33.61 26.73
CA HIS A 239 4.32 34.77 27.56
C HIS A 239 5.73 34.69 28.17
N VAL A 240 6.72 34.23 27.39
CA VAL A 240 8.13 34.19 27.80
C VAL A 240 9.03 35.03 26.90
N GLY A 241 8.46 35.88 26.04
CA GLY A 241 9.23 36.75 25.15
C GLY A 241 9.75 36.05 23.89
N ILE A 242 9.11 34.95 23.46
CA ILE A 242 9.37 34.39 22.13
C ILE A 242 8.67 35.30 21.12
N GLU A 243 9.45 36.20 20.51
CA GLU A 243 8.97 37.30 19.66
C GLU A 243 7.83 36.89 18.72
N GLY A 244 8.00 35.81 17.96
CA GLY A 244 6.95 35.37 17.03
C GLY A 244 5.64 34.90 17.68
N ASN A 245 5.72 34.29 18.87
CA ASN A 245 4.52 33.92 19.62
C ASN A 245 3.84 35.15 20.21
N GLU A 246 4.61 36.13 20.71
CA GLU A 246 4.05 37.38 21.24
C GLU A 246 3.38 38.21 20.12
N HIS A 247 3.92 38.16 18.90
CA HIS A 247 3.26 38.76 17.73
C HIS A 247 1.95 38.06 17.37
N ALA A 248 1.93 36.73 17.35
CA ALA A 248 0.71 35.95 17.12
C ALA A 248 -0.36 36.22 18.20
N ASP A 249 0.02 36.28 19.49
CA ASP A 249 -0.87 36.63 20.61
C ASP A 249 -1.48 38.02 20.44
N LYS A 250 -0.63 39.02 20.16
CA LYS A 250 -1.09 40.39 19.93
C LYS A 250 -2.05 40.47 18.74
N ALA A 251 -1.75 39.75 17.66
CA ALA A 251 -2.59 39.69 16.48
C ALA A 251 -3.92 38.98 16.76
N ALA A 252 -3.93 37.90 17.53
CA ALA A 252 -5.14 37.17 17.87
C ALA A 252 -6.06 38.00 18.79
N LYS A 253 -5.49 38.82 19.67
CA LYS A 253 -6.20 39.81 20.47
C LYS A 253 -6.89 40.87 19.61
N GLN A 254 -6.21 41.35 18.57
CA GLN A 254 -6.79 42.27 17.59
C GLN A 254 -7.88 41.59 16.75
N ALA A 255 -7.67 40.32 16.38
CA ALA A 255 -8.63 39.55 15.60
C ALA A 255 -10.01 39.42 16.26
N CYS A 256 -10.12 39.55 17.58
CA CYS A 256 -11.40 39.65 18.27
C CYS A 256 -12.23 40.88 17.86
N GLU A 257 -11.57 41.96 17.46
CA GLU A 257 -12.19 43.24 17.09
C GLU A 257 -12.31 43.37 15.57
N ASP A 258 -11.23 43.10 14.83
CA ASP A 258 -11.12 43.39 13.39
C ASP A 258 -10.64 42.19 12.54
N GLY A 259 -10.79 40.97 13.06
CA GLY A 259 -10.45 39.75 12.34
C GLY A 259 -11.37 39.50 11.15
N GLU A 260 -10.81 38.96 10.06
CA GLU A 260 -11.58 38.53 8.90
C GLU A 260 -12.56 37.42 9.30
N TYR A 261 -13.83 37.58 8.95
CA TYR A 261 -14.85 36.58 9.25
C TYR A 261 -14.64 35.32 8.39
N VAL A 262 -14.34 34.21 9.04
CA VAL A 262 -14.18 32.90 8.40
C VAL A 262 -15.29 31.96 8.87
N GLN A 263 -15.94 31.27 7.92
CA GLN A 263 -16.77 30.13 8.25
C GLN A 263 -15.85 28.94 8.54
N PRO A 264 -15.85 28.35 9.75
CA PRO A 264 -14.91 27.28 10.12
C PRO A 264 -15.03 25.98 9.30
N TRP A 265 -16.03 25.89 8.41
CA TRP A 265 -16.41 24.69 7.67
C TRP A 265 -16.66 24.94 6.18
N ASP A 266 -16.16 26.04 5.60
CA ASP A 266 -16.13 26.14 4.14
C ASP A 266 -15.12 25.13 3.59
N ASN A 267 -15.63 23.91 3.40
CA ASN A 267 -14.95 22.78 2.80
C ASN A 267 -14.45 23.13 1.40
N ASP A 268 -14.99 24.18 0.77
CA ASP A 268 -14.66 24.60 -0.59
C ASP A 268 -13.16 24.90 -0.77
N GLU A 269 -12.47 25.51 0.21
CA GLU A 269 -11.02 25.76 0.12
C GLU A 269 -10.17 24.49 0.35
N THR A 270 -10.60 23.60 1.24
CA THR A 270 -9.91 22.32 1.46
C THR A 270 -10.12 21.37 0.28
N LEU A 271 -11.32 21.36 -0.29
CA LEU A 271 -11.68 20.68 -1.52
C LEU A 271 -10.91 21.26 -2.71
N LEU A 272 -10.66 22.58 -2.72
CA LEU A 272 -9.81 23.25 -3.70
C LEU A 272 -8.35 22.83 -3.57
N LEU A 273 -7.77 22.79 -2.37
CA LEU A 273 -6.39 22.27 -2.19
C LEU A 273 -6.28 20.78 -2.49
N GLN A 274 -7.29 19.98 -2.15
CA GLN A 274 -7.36 18.58 -2.60
C GLN A 274 -7.40 18.51 -4.13
N ALA A 275 -8.23 19.31 -4.80
CA ALA A 275 -8.33 19.35 -6.26
C ALA A 275 -7.04 19.85 -6.95
N ILE A 276 -6.33 20.80 -6.34
CA ILE A 276 -5.03 21.29 -6.79
C ILE A 276 -3.95 20.22 -6.57
N ALA A 277 -3.90 19.59 -5.40
CA ALA A 277 -2.95 18.53 -5.09
C ALA A 277 -3.16 17.25 -5.92
N THR A 278 -4.40 16.96 -6.33
CA THR A 278 -4.72 15.78 -7.15
C THR A 278 -4.59 15.99 -8.65
N GLY A 279 -4.32 17.21 -9.12
CA GLY A 279 -4.19 17.52 -10.55
C GLY A 279 -5.46 17.20 -11.36
N GLN A 280 -6.42 18.14 -11.35
CA GLN A 280 -7.55 18.36 -12.29
C GLN A 280 -9.01 18.08 -11.82
N ASP A 281 -9.90 18.93 -12.36
CA ASP A 281 -11.35 18.76 -12.62
C ASP A 281 -12.35 18.47 -11.49
N GLY A 282 -11.94 18.42 -10.23
CA GLY A 282 -12.85 18.40 -9.07
C GLY A 282 -13.87 19.56 -9.03
N ALA A 283 -13.58 20.67 -9.72
CA ALA A 283 -14.47 21.82 -9.86
C ALA A 283 -15.74 21.53 -10.69
N LYS A 284 -15.74 20.49 -11.55
CA LYS A 284 -16.85 20.23 -12.48
C LYS A 284 -18.08 19.60 -11.80
N TYR A 285 -17.90 19.03 -10.61
CA TYR A 285 -18.96 18.31 -9.89
C TYR A 285 -19.43 18.98 -8.59
N LEU A 286 -18.95 20.18 -8.25
CA LEU A 286 -19.31 20.86 -6.99
C LEU A 286 -19.90 22.27 -7.14
N LEU A 287 -20.12 22.76 -8.35
CA LEU A 287 -20.60 24.14 -8.56
C LEU A 287 -22.13 24.24 -8.69
N LYS A 288 -22.81 24.28 -7.53
CA LYS A 288 -24.05 25.08 -7.38
C LYS A 288 -23.74 26.34 -6.57
N GLY A 289 -23.01 27.26 -7.19
CA GLY A 289 -22.74 28.61 -6.66
C GLY A 289 -21.77 29.35 -7.59
N LYS A 290 -22.30 30.18 -8.49
CA LYS A 290 -21.58 30.72 -9.66
C LYS A 290 -20.69 31.94 -9.32
N ASN A 291 -19.61 32.07 -10.09
CA ASN A 291 -18.79 33.26 -10.41
C ASN A 291 -17.74 33.78 -9.40
N ALA A 292 -17.92 33.68 -8.08
CA ALA A 292 -16.92 34.23 -7.14
C ALA A 292 -15.62 33.40 -7.07
N VAL A 293 -15.75 32.08 -7.01
CA VAL A 293 -14.62 31.14 -6.84
C VAL A 293 -13.75 31.06 -8.09
N GLN A 294 -14.36 31.04 -9.28
CA GLN A 294 -13.62 31.03 -10.56
C GLN A 294 -12.81 32.32 -10.76
N THR A 295 -13.37 33.47 -10.35
CA THR A 295 -12.67 34.77 -10.39
C THR A 295 -11.46 34.79 -9.44
N HIS A 296 -11.60 34.21 -8.25
CA HIS A 296 -10.51 34.12 -7.27
C HIS A 296 -9.37 33.19 -7.75
N VAL A 297 -9.70 32.04 -8.35
CA VAL A 297 -8.73 31.09 -8.92
C VAL A 297 -7.96 31.70 -10.10
N THR A 298 -8.65 32.38 -11.03
CA THR A 298 -7.99 33.07 -12.14
C THR A 298 -7.05 34.16 -11.64
N LYS A 299 -7.44 34.90 -10.58
CA LYS A 299 -6.61 35.93 -9.96
C LYS A 299 -5.36 35.35 -9.29
N MET A 300 -5.48 34.27 -8.50
CA MET A 300 -4.32 33.63 -7.85
C MET A 300 -3.30 33.07 -8.85
N ILE A 301 -3.77 32.46 -9.95
CA ILE A 301 -2.88 31.94 -11.01
C ILE A 301 -2.19 33.10 -11.73
N GLN A 302 -2.92 34.18 -12.02
CA GLN A 302 -2.34 35.39 -12.63
C GLN A 302 -1.31 36.05 -11.71
N GLU A 303 -1.55 36.12 -10.40
CA GLU A 303 -0.61 36.66 -9.41
C GLU A 303 0.63 35.78 -9.21
N ALA A 304 0.47 34.45 -9.22
CA ALA A 304 1.60 33.52 -9.15
C ALA A 304 2.50 33.63 -10.39
N ASN A 305 1.90 33.69 -11.59
CA ASN A 305 2.63 33.84 -12.84
C ASN A 305 3.26 35.24 -12.98
N ALA A 306 2.60 36.29 -12.48
CA ALA A 306 3.15 37.65 -12.49
C ALA A 306 4.38 37.82 -11.57
N ASN A 307 4.50 37.00 -10.52
CA ASN A 307 5.60 37.06 -9.57
C ASN A 307 6.79 36.14 -9.91
N GLU A 308 6.66 35.26 -10.91
CA GLU A 308 7.72 34.38 -11.39
C GLU A 308 9.03 35.13 -11.77
N PRO A 309 9.00 36.31 -12.42
CA PRO A 309 10.21 37.08 -12.73
C PRO A 309 10.92 37.63 -11.48
N ALA A 310 10.19 37.91 -10.40
CA ALA A 310 10.77 38.40 -9.14
C ALA A 310 11.49 37.27 -8.38
N VAL A 311 10.90 36.07 -8.38
CA VAL A 311 11.52 34.85 -7.81
C VAL A 311 12.76 34.44 -8.60
N GLN A 312 12.72 34.51 -9.94
CA GLN A 312 13.89 34.25 -10.78
C GLN A 312 15.00 35.31 -10.63
N ARG A 313 14.64 36.58 -10.35
CA ARG A 313 15.60 37.67 -10.08
C ARG A 313 16.26 37.50 -8.70
N TRP A 314 15.49 37.07 -7.70
CA TRP A 314 16.00 36.79 -6.36
C TRP A 314 16.94 35.58 -6.33
N ASN A 315 16.59 34.49 -7.05
CA ASN A 315 17.45 33.31 -7.18
C ASN A 315 18.79 33.61 -7.87
N ARG A 316 18.80 34.47 -8.90
CA ARG A 316 20.05 34.92 -9.56
C ARG A 316 20.98 35.72 -8.63
N THR A 317 20.41 36.41 -7.65
CA THR A 317 21.17 37.20 -6.68
C THR A 317 21.81 36.30 -5.61
N LEU A 318 21.21 35.14 -5.32
CA LEU A 318 21.69 34.17 -4.32
C LEU A 318 22.74 33.19 -4.85
N THR A 319 22.77 32.91 -6.16
CA THR A 319 23.73 31.96 -6.76
C THR A 319 25.09 32.57 -7.11
N GLY A 320 25.31 33.87 -6.87
CA GLY A 320 26.64 34.49 -6.98
C GLY A 320 27.26 34.45 -8.37
N GLU A 321 26.46 34.52 -9.44
CA GLU A 321 27.03 34.68 -10.79
C GLU A 321 27.46 36.15 -11.01
N PRO A 322 28.72 36.42 -11.39
CA PRO A 322 29.18 37.78 -11.61
C PRO A 322 28.63 38.31 -12.95
N ALA A 323 27.96 39.46 -12.87
CA ALA A 323 27.50 40.22 -14.01
C ALA A 323 28.64 41.05 -14.61
N GLU A 324 29.33 40.55 -15.64
CA GLU A 324 30.28 41.30 -16.48
C GLU A 324 30.46 40.58 -17.84
N TRP A 325 30.48 41.15 -19.06
CA TRP A 325 30.49 42.50 -19.63
C TRP A 325 29.91 42.43 -21.07
N VAL A 326 29.15 43.45 -21.46
CA VAL A 326 28.82 43.74 -22.86
C VAL A 326 30.05 44.35 -23.53
N ARG A 327 30.59 43.71 -24.58
CA ARG A 327 31.42 44.38 -25.60
C ARG A 327 30.76 44.27 -26.97
N ARG A 328 30.44 45.43 -27.53
CA ARG A 328 30.03 45.64 -28.93
C ARG A 328 31.20 45.37 -29.88
N ALA A 329 30.93 44.66 -30.98
CA ALA A 329 31.58 44.83 -32.28
C ALA A 329 30.63 44.32 -33.40
N PRO A 330 30.81 44.74 -34.68
CA PRO A 330 29.75 45.22 -35.58
C PRO A 330 29.26 44.16 -36.62
N PRO A 331 28.34 44.51 -37.55
CA PRO A 331 27.33 43.59 -38.08
C PRO A 331 27.82 42.74 -39.26
N ASN A 332 27.30 41.53 -39.38
CA ASN A 332 27.31 40.78 -40.63
C ASN A 332 25.96 40.08 -40.87
N THR A 333 25.20 40.71 -41.77
CA THR A 333 24.41 40.14 -42.86
C THR A 333 23.86 38.71 -42.74
N GLY A 334 22.52 38.62 -42.69
CA GLY A 334 21.76 37.79 -43.63
C GLY A 334 21.37 36.39 -43.16
N THR A 335 20.25 36.31 -42.44
CA THR A 335 19.21 35.29 -42.67
C THR A 335 17.94 35.78 -41.99
N ALA A 336 16.87 35.93 -42.76
CA ALA A 336 15.56 36.34 -42.26
C ALA A 336 15.03 35.27 -41.28
N GLN A 337 14.80 35.64 -40.02
CA GLN A 337 14.01 34.83 -39.11
C GLN A 337 12.55 35.00 -39.47
N ARG A 338 11.88 33.90 -39.87
CA ARG A 338 10.42 33.83 -39.97
C ARG A 338 9.82 34.04 -38.59
N THR A 339 8.71 34.77 -38.52
CA THR A 339 7.96 34.94 -37.28
C THR A 339 7.12 33.68 -37.02
N GLN A 340 6.90 33.35 -35.73
CA GLN A 340 6.04 32.25 -35.32
C GLN A 340 4.60 32.33 -35.90
N GLU A 341 4.15 33.53 -36.29
CA GLU A 341 2.86 33.70 -36.97
C GLU A 341 2.85 33.11 -38.39
N GLN A 342 3.94 33.19 -39.13
CA GLN A 342 4.03 32.60 -40.48
C GLN A 342 4.11 31.07 -40.44
N GLU A 343 4.72 30.50 -39.40
CA GLU A 343 4.72 29.04 -39.20
C GLU A 343 3.33 28.52 -38.79
N LEU A 344 2.52 29.35 -38.13
CA LEU A 344 1.16 29.01 -37.73
C LEU A 344 0.18 29.10 -38.92
N GLU A 345 0.36 30.07 -39.82
CA GLU A 345 -0.43 30.18 -41.06
C GLU A 345 -0.16 29.02 -42.02
N ASP A 346 1.11 28.67 -42.26
CA ASP A 346 1.48 27.54 -43.13
C ASP A 346 0.90 26.20 -42.61
N MET A 347 0.79 26.04 -41.29
CA MET A 347 0.26 24.83 -40.66
C MET A 347 -1.27 24.74 -40.74
N LEU A 348 -1.97 25.88 -40.72
CA LEU A 348 -3.43 25.97 -40.89
C LEU A 348 -3.87 25.88 -42.36
N GLU A 349 -2.96 26.14 -43.30
CA GLU A 349 -3.21 25.95 -44.73
C GLU A 349 -3.10 24.47 -45.12
N LEU A 350 -2.14 23.73 -44.52
CA LEU A 350 -2.00 22.27 -44.68
C LEU A 350 -3.18 21.45 -44.11
N GLU A 351 -3.84 21.91 -43.04
CA GLU A 351 -5.06 21.27 -42.53
C GLU A 351 -6.28 21.51 -43.45
N ARG A 352 -6.27 22.61 -44.23
CA ARG A 352 -7.36 22.95 -45.14
C ARG A 352 -7.32 22.15 -46.43
N GLU A 353 -6.13 21.75 -46.88
CA GLU A 353 -5.95 20.92 -48.08
C GLU A 353 -6.21 19.41 -47.82
N GLY A 354 -6.35 18.97 -46.56
CA GLY A 354 -6.56 17.57 -46.19
C GLY A 354 -8.01 17.10 -46.06
N LEU A 355 -9.00 17.96 -46.33
CA LEU A 355 -10.42 17.69 -46.05
C LEU A 355 -11.33 17.54 -47.29
N ASP A 356 -10.79 17.64 -48.51
CA ASP A 356 -11.59 17.55 -49.75
C ASP A 356 -11.69 16.14 -50.37
N ASP A 357 -11.11 15.10 -49.76
CA ASP A 357 -11.01 13.75 -50.37
C ASP A 357 -11.86 12.64 -49.70
N MET A 358 -12.84 12.97 -48.85
CA MET A 358 -13.74 11.95 -48.28
C MET A 358 -15.22 12.32 -48.34
N GLU A 359 -15.79 12.34 -49.55
CA GLU A 359 -17.25 12.20 -49.72
C GLU A 359 -17.58 11.55 -51.08
N GLN A 360 -17.55 10.21 -51.13
CA GLN A 360 -18.29 9.43 -52.14
C GLN A 360 -18.83 8.15 -51.50
N GLU A 361 -20.13 8.14 -51.20
CA GLU A 361 -20.91 6.94 -50.89
C GLU A 361 -21.22 6.15 -52.17
N PRO A 362 -21.18 4.80 -52.16
CA PRO A 362 -21.79 4.01 -53.21
C PRO A 362 -23.25 3.61 -52.85
N PRO A 363 -24.11 3.44 -53.87
CA PRO A 363 -25.56 3.36 -53.70
C PRO A 363 -26.06 1.97 -53.29
N GLU A 364 -27.21 2.01 -52.63
CA GLU A 364 -28.07 0.88 -52.29
C GLU A 364 -28.62 0.18 -53.54
N GLY A 365 -28.70 -1.15 -53.49
CA GLY A 365 -29.30 -2.01 -54.52
C GLY A 365 -29.92 -3.25 -53.88
N GLU A 366 -31.21 -3.43 -54.18
CA GLU A 366 -32.20 -4.31 -53.58
C GLU A 366 -32.05 -5.81 -53.87
N ASP A 367 -32.68 -6.60 -52.97
CA ASP A 367 -33.38 -7.87 -53.11
C ASP A 367 -33.11 -8.79 -54.32
N ASP A 368 -32.79 -10.07 -54.06
CA ASP A 368 -33.72 -11.15 -54.40
C ASP A 368 -33.37 -12.53 -53.81
N ALA A 369 -34.41 -13.33 -53.65
CA ALA A 369 -34.46 -14.62 -53.00
C ALA A 369 -34.06 -15.82 -53.90
N LEU A 370 -34.03 -17.00 -53.25
CA LEU A 370 -34.35 -18.35 -53.77
C LEU A 370 -33.21 -19.37 -54.04
N THR A 371 -33.33 -20.47 -53.26
CA THR A 371 -33.25 -21.90 -53.66
C THR A 371 -31.92 -22.57 -54.02
N GLY A 372 -31.44 -23.39 -53.07
CA GLY A 372 -31.40 -24.87 -53.13
C GLY A 372 -30.82 -25.62 -54.35
N ARG A 373 -29.75 -26.40 -54.10
CA ARG A 373 -29.44 -27.79 -54.56
C ARG A 373 -27.96 -28.07 -54.23
N ALA A 374 -27.59 -29.09 -53.46
CA ALA A 374 -27.54 -30.55 -53.74
C ALA A 374 -26.58 -30.94 -54.90
N GLY A 375 -25.52 -31.69 -54.56
CA GLY A 375 -24.58 -32.39 -55.45
C GLY A 375 -23.17 -32.43 -54.82
N GLN A 376 -22.76 -33.47 -54.07
CA GLN A 376 -22.15 -34.74 -54.52
C GLN A 376 -20.99 -34.60 -55.52
N HIS A 377 -19.78 -35.00 -55.10
CA HIS A 377 -18.70 -35.73 -55.81
C HIS A 377 -17.43 -35.71 -54.90
N THR A 378 -17.00 -36.80 -54.23
CA THR A 378 -16.21 -37.99 -54.66
C THR A 378 -14.77 -37.72 -55.12
N ALA A 379 -13.87 -38.66 -54.73
CA ALA A 379 -12.42 -38.83 -54.99
C ALA A 379 -11.54 -38.28 -53.85
N GLU A 380 -10.91 -39.05 -52.94
CA GLU A 380 -10.19 -40.34 -52.99
C GLU A 380 -8.97 -40.40 -53.92
N MET A 381 -7.85 -40.83 -53.30
CA MET A 381 -6.56 -41.36 -53.81
C MET A 381 -5.41 -40.37 -54.13
N PRO A 382 -4.13 -40.82 -54.10
CA PRO A 382 -3.47 -41.59 -53.03
C PRO A 382 -2.00 -41.14 -52.79
N ALA A 383 -1.34 -41.83 -51.86
CA ALA A 383 0.11 -41.88 -51.72
C ALA A 383 0.80 -42.54 -52.94
N ASP A 384 2.04 -42.12 -53.24
CA ASP A 384 3.13 -43.05 -53.59
C ASP A 384 4.49 -42.33 -53.65
N ASP A 385 5.42 -42.87 -52.85
CA ASP A 385 6.79 -43.28 -53.16
C ASP A 385 7.55 -42.64 -54.33
N ARG A 386 8.76 -42.14 -54.00
CA ARG A 386 9.99 -42.47 -54.74
C ARG A 386 11.22 -42.33 -53.85
N GLU A 387 11.74 -43.49 -53.47
CA GLU A 387 13.08 -43.73 -52.93
C GLU A 387 14.20 -43.62 -54.00
N ARG A 388 15.44 -43.66 -53.49
CA ARG A 388 16.75 -43.92 -54.12
C ARG A 388 17.46 -42.72 -54.74
N GLU A 389 18.76 -42.52 -54.56
CA GLU A 389 19.86 -43.25 -53.92
C GLU A 389 21.05 -42.27 -53.92
N GLN A 390 21.85 -42.18 -52.86
CA GLN A 390 23.31 -42.34 -52.91
C GLN A 390 23.94 -42.01 -51.55
N SER A 391 24.39 -43.08 -50.92
CA SER A 391 25.23 -43.18 -49.73
C SER A 391 26.72 -43.21 -50.11
N HIS A 392 27.57 -43.09 -49.08
CA HIS A 392 29.03 -43.31 -48.99
C HIS A 392 29.94 -42.06 -49.05
N GLN A 393 30.37 -41.58 -47.88
CA GLN A 393 31.68 -41.98 -47.31
C GLN A 393 31.84 -41.50 -45.85
N VAL A 394 32.57 -42.32 -45.09
CA VAL A 394 32.70 -42.38 -43.63
C VAL A 394 34.20 -42.27 -43.29
N VAL A 395 34.52 -41.56 -42.20
CA VAL A 395 35.73 -41.66 -41.36
C VAL A 395 37.07 -41.16 -41.94
N ALA A 396 37.63 -40.12 -41.31
CA ALA A 396 38.97 -40.15 -40.69
C ALA A 396 39.28 -38.80 -40.00
N GLN A 397 40.11 -38.88 -38.94
CA GLN A 397 40.90 -37.82 -38.28
C GLN A 397 40.40 -37.29 -36.92
N GLU A 398 40.49 -38.16 -35.92
CA GLU A 398 41.08 -37.85 -34.61
C GLU A 398 42.48 -38.50 -34.53
N GLU A 399 43.36 -37.96 -33.67
CA GLU A 399 44.76 -38.32 -33.37
C GLU A 399 45.87 -37.62 -34.18
N GLU A 400 46.35 -36.47 -33.67
CA GLU A 400 47.79 -36.20 -33.46
C GLU A 400 47.99 -34.86 -32.74
N HIS A 401 48.19 -34.89 -31.42
CA HIS A 401 49.33 -34.26 -30.72
C HIS A 401 49.08 -34.27 -29.20
N ARG A 402 49.66 -35.28 -28.56
CA ARG A 402 50.01 -35.25 -27.14
C ARG A 402 51.50 -34.95 -27.07
N GLU A 403 51.87 -34.18 -26.04
CA GLU A 403 53.24 -34.03 -25.49
C GLU A 403 54.06 -32.83 -26.00
N MET A 404 53.99 -31.71 -25.28
CA MET A 404 55.16 -30.99 -24.76
C MET A 404 54.78 -30.26 -23.46
N LEU A 405 55.51 -30.60 -22.40
CA LEU A 405 55.54 -29.93 -21.10
C LEU A 405 56.34 -28.62 -21.23
N GLU A 406 55.76 -27.47 -20.89
CA GLU A 406 56.52 -26.27 -20.54
C GLU A 406 55.84 -25.47 -19.39
N ASP A 407 56.71 -24.93 -18.52
CA ASP A 407 56.46 -24.25 -17.25
C ASP A 407 55.51 -23.03 -17.27
N PRO A 408 54.89 -22.68 -16.13
CA PRO A 408 54.02 -21.50 -16.03
C PRO A 408 54.84 -20.20 -16.00
N LYS A 409 54.76 -19.42 -17.09
CA LYS A 409 55.25 -18.04 -17.12
C LYS A 409 54.44 -17.13 -16.17
N PRO A 410 55.08 -16.14 -15.53
CA PRO A 410 54.43 -15.27 -14.56
C PRO A 410 53.44 -14.31 -15.24
N ARG A 411 52.26 -14.16 -14.63
CA ARG A 411 51.22 -13.22 -15.04
C ARG A 411 51.78 -11.80 -15.10
N THR A 412 51.71 -11.17 -16.27
CA THR A 412 52.08 -9.76 -16.43
C THR A 412 50.88 -8.85 -16.16
N ASN A 413 51.14 -7.63 -15.69
CA ASN A 413 50.17 -6.59 -15.33
C ASN A 413 49.20 -6.14 -16.45
N SER A 414 49.29 -6.69 -17.66
CA SER A 414 48.45 -6.28 -18.79
C SER A 414 47.02 -6.83 -18.74
N ASP A 415 46.81 -8.00 -18.12
CA ASP A 415 45.49 -8.63 -18.01
C ASP A 415 44.57 -7.94 -16.99
N ASN A 416 45.14 -7.35 -15.94
CA ASN A 416 44.40 -6.53 -14.99
C ASN A 416 43.79 -5.29 -15.65
N SER A 417 44.52 -4.67 -16.60
CA SER A 417 44.00 -3.50 -17.33
C SER A 417 42.81 -3.82 -18.23
N ARG A 418 42.73 -5.05 -18.76
CA ARG A 418 41.62 -5.49 -19.61
C ARG A 418 40.39 -5.86 -18.79
N ALA A 419 40.58 -6.48 -17.63
CA ALA A 419 39.53 -6.72 -16.65
C ALA A 419 38.98 -5.41 -16.09
N GLU A 420 39.84 -4.47 -15.70
CA GLU A 420 39.45 -3.14 -15.21
C GLU A 420 38.76 -2.29 -16.29
N ARG A 421 39.19 -2.36 -17.55
CA ARG A 421 38.49 -1.66 -18.65
C ARG A 421 37.12 -2.26 -18.93
N LYS A 422 36.95 -3.59 -18.83
CA LYS A 422 35.63 -4.24 -18.92
C LYS A 422 34.73 -3.87 -17.75
N GLU A 423 35.27 -3.85 -16.52
CA GLU A 423 34.51 -3.47 -15.33
C GLU A 423 34.13 -1.98 -15.36
N THR A 424 35.03 -1.12 -15.86
CA THR A 424 34.78 0.32 -16.02
C THR A 424 33.76 0.60 -17.13
N ALA A 425 33.80 -0.13 -18.25
CA ALA A 425 32.80 -0.04 -19.30
C ALA A 425 31.41 -0.55 -18.84
N LEU A 426 31.37 -1.59 -18.00
CA LEU A 426 30.15 -2.07 -17.33
C LEU A 426 29.62 -1.07 -16.29
N ARG A 427 30.50 -0.38 -15.56
CA ARG A 427 30.13 0.72 -14.65
C ARG A 427 29.63 1.96 -15.39
N GLN A 428 30.18 2.26 -16.58
CA GLN A 428 29.75 3.39 -17.41
C GLN A 428 28.44 3.13 -18.17
N ARG A 429 28.09 1.85 -18.42
CA ARG A 429 26.75 1.43 -18.91
C ARG A 429 25.67 1.39 -17.81
N ARG A 430 25.98 1.78 -16.56
CA ARG A 430 24.97 1.95 -15.52
C ARG A 430 24.01 3.06 -15.95
N VAL A 431 22.80 2.67 -16.32
CA VAL A 431 21.67 3.59 -16.47
C VAL A 431 21.56 4.37 -15.17
N LYS A 432 21.81 5.69 -15.22
CA LYS A 432 21.43 6.60 -14.13
C LYS A 432 19.92 6.52 -14.04
N ILE A 433 19.42 5.71 -13.10
CA ILE A 433 18.01 5.66 -12.78
C ILE A 433 17.65 7.05 -12.23
N PRO A 434 16.78 7.83 -12.91
CA PRO A 434 16.38 9.16 -12.45
C PRO A 434 15.74 9.10 -11.06
N ASN A 435 15.61 10.23 -10.37
CA ASN A 435 14.89 10.29 -9.09
C ASN A 435 13.42 9.89 -9.32
N GLN A 436 13.06 8.65 -8.97
CA GLN A 436 11.88 7.93 -9.46
C GLN A 436 10.56 8.26 -8.74
N THR A 437 10.59 8.95 -7.59
CA THR A 437 9.43 9.05 -6.69
C THR A 437 8.29 9.91 -7.22
N GLU A 438 8.56 11.05 -7.85
CA GLU A 438 7.50 11.95 -8.35
C GLU A 438 6.75 11.33 -9.54
N ARG A 439 7.48 10.71 -10.48
CA ARG A 439 6.90 10.07 -11.67
C ARG A 439 6.09 8.82 -11.33
N THR A 440 6.36 8.17 -10.19
CA THR A 440 5.60 6.99 -9.78
C THR A 440 4.20 7.33 -9.26
N ASP A 441 3.99 8.50 -8.64
CA ASP A 441 2.72 8.84 -7.99
C ASP A 441 1.66 9.37 -8.98
N GLU A 442 2.04 10.18 -9.97
CA GLU A 442 1.14 10.58 -11.07
C GLU A 442 0.63 9.35 -11.84
N TRP A 443 1.55 8.48 -12.22
CA TRP A 443 1.23 7.23 -12.92
C TRP A 443 0.35 6.30 -12.07
N LEU A 444 0.55 6.29 -10.74
CA LEU A 444 -0.28 5.54 -9.79
C LEU A 444 -1.72 6.09 -9.80
N ASN A 445 -1.87 7.42 -9.79
CA ASN A 445 -3.18 8.07 -9.77
C ASN A 445 -3.98 7.80 -11.03
N GLU A 446 -3.37 7.86 -12.22
CA GLU A 446 -4.02 7.49 -13.48
C GLU A 446 -4.54 6.04 -13.48
N HIS A 447 -3.72 5.08 -13.02
CA HIS A 447 -4.13 3.67 -12.94
C HIS A 447 -5.18 3.43 -11.85
N MET A 448 -5.11 4.16 -10.74
CA MET A 448 -6.08 4.06 -9.65
C MET A 448 -7.43 4.65 -10.07
N GLN A 449 -7.49 5.68 -10.91
CA GLN A 449 -8.76 6.21 -11.41
C GLN A 449 -9.58 5.17 -12.20
N GLU A 450 -8.93 4.28 -12.98
CA GLU A 450 -9.60 3.13 -13.64
C GLU A 450 -10.16 2.11 -12.62
N LEU A 451 -9.64 2.10 -11.38
CA LEU A 451 -9.99 1.15 -10.32
C LEU A 451 -10.94 1.75 -9.26
N VAL A 452 -10.93 3.05 -9.00
CA VAL A 452 -11.67 3.71 -7.90
C VAL A 452 -13.19 3.72 -8.13
N GLY A 453 -13.66 3.49 -9.35
CA GLY A 453 -15.09 3.33 -9.66
C GLY A 453 -15.66 1.93 -9.42
N ASP A 454 -14.85 0.97 -8.96
CA ASP A 454 -15.26 -0.43 -8.91
C ASP A 454 -16.23 -0.76 -7.78
N LYS A 455 -17.18 -1.63 -8.12
CA LYS A 455 -18.14 -2.17 -7.18
C LYS A 455 -17.78 -3.62 -6.84
N PRO A 456 -18.01 -4.06 -5.60
CA PRO A 456 -18.02 -5.48 -5.29
C PRO A 456 -18.98 -6.21 -6.23
N ILE A 457 -18.59 -7.38 -6.75
CA ILE A 457 -19.51 -8.19 -7.55
C ILE A 457 -20.43 -8.92 -6.58
N HIS A 458 -21.43 -8.22 -6.07
CA HIS A 458 -22.34 -8.73 -5.04
C HIS A 458 -22.94 -10.07 -5.44
N LYS A 459 -23.29 -10.27 -6.72
CA LYS A 459 -23.85 -11.55 -7.20
C LYS A 459 -22.92 -12.73 -6.94
N LEU A 460 -21.63 -12.60 -7.27
CA LEU A 460 -20.64 -13.67 -7.10
C LEU A 460 -20.20 -13.81 -5.64
N SER A 461 -19.96 -12.68 -4.97
CA SER A 461 -19.61 -12.65 -3.54
C SER A 461 -20.71 -13.32 -2.71
N ASN A 462 -21.98 -13.06 -3.05
CA ASN A 462 -23.15 -13.65 -2.38
C ASN A 462 -23.46 -15.09 -2.80
N GLU A 463 -22.90 -15.58 -3.90
CA GLU A 463 -23.18 -16.94 -4.37
C GLU A 463 -22.67 -17.98 -3.36
N HIS A 464 -21.49 -17.75 -2.78
CA HIS A 464 -21.01 -18.55 -1.66
C HIS A 464 -21.97 -18.45 -0.46
N TRP A 465 -22.45 -17.25 -0.12
CA TRP A 465 -23.41 -17.06 0.96
C TRP A 465 -24.75 -17.78 0.72
N LYS A 466 -25.08 -18.13 -0.53
CA LYS A 466 -26.24 -18.96 -0.85
C LYS A 466 -25.93 -20.46 -0.72
N GLN A 467 -24.77 -20.90 -1.21
CA GLN A 467 -24.41 -22.32 -1.33
C GLN A 467 -23.73 -22.91 -0.07
N GLY A 468 -23.08 -22.09 0.75
CA GLY A 468 -22.37 -22.53 1.96
C GLY A 468 -23.31 -23.10 3.03
N SER A 469 -22.79 -23.95 3.91
CA SER A 469 -23.59 -24.44 5.03
C SER A 469 -23.95 -23.29 5.99
N PHE A 470 -25.08 -23.39 6.70
CA PHE A 470 -25.43 -22.38 7.70
C PHE A 470 -24.34 -22.23 8.78
N ALA A 471 -23.72 -23.33 9.19
CA ALA A 471 -22.65 -23.33 10.18
C ALA A 471 -21.39 -22.58 9.71
N GLU A 472 -21.01 -22.76 8.44
CA GLU A 472 -19.87 -22.06 7.82
C GLU A 472 -20.14 -20.56 7.74
N ARG A 473 -21.29 -20.15 7.20
CA ARG A 473 -21.70 -18.74 7.13
C ARG A 473 -21.74 -18.08 8.50
N LYS A 474 -22.32 -18.76 9.49
CA LYS A 474 -22.35 -18.32 10.88
C LYS A 474 -20.94 -18.10 11.43
N THR A 475 -20.01 -18.99 11.09
CA THR A 475 -18.62 -18.91 11.55
C THR A 475 -17.87 -17.74 10.91
N VAL A 476 -18.05 -17.54 9.61
CA VAL A 476 -17.43 -16.44 8.86
C VAL A 476 -17.97 -15.08 9.34
N LEU A 477 -19.27 -14.97 9.59
CA LEU A 477 -19.85 -13.74 10.16
C LEU A 477 -19.32 -13.48 11.58
N LYS A 478 -19.18 -14.52 12.40
CA LYS A 478 -18.56 -14.40 13.73
C LYS A 478 -17.08 -14.03 13.65
N SER A 479 -16.34 -14.52 12.66
CA SER A 479 -14.93 -14.19 12.52
C SER A 479 -14.73 -12.76 11.99
N ARG A 480 -15.68 -12.24 11.22
CA ARG A 480 -15.69 -10.85 10.76
C ARG A 480 -16.10 -9.85 11.83
N ASN A 481 -17.16 -10.15 12.57
CA ASN A 481 -17.82 -9.20 13.49
C ASN A 481 -17.59 -9.52 14.97
N GLY A 482 -16.93 -10.64 15.28
CA GLY A 482 -16.72 -11.17 16.63
C GLY A 482 -17.96 -11.82 17.25
N VAL A 483 -19.15 -11.43 16.82
CA VAL A 483 -20.47 -11.95 17.20
C VAL A 483 -21.38 -12.03 15.96
N LEU A 484 -22.49 -12.74 16.08
CA LEU A 484 -23.49 -12.71 15.02
C LEU A 484 -24.26 -11.39 15.04
N PRO A 485 -24.59 -10.83 13.86
CA PRO A 485 -25.47 -9.68 13.76
C PRO A 485 -26.94 -10.10 14.04
N LEU A 486 -27.33 -10.18 15.32
CA LEU A 486 -28.73 -10.28 15.76
C LEU A 486 -29.22 -8.89 16.24
N GLN A 487 -30.48 -8.68 16.62
CA GLN A 487 -30.90 -7.39 17.25
C GLN A 487 -30.06 -7.03 18.48
N SER A 488 -29.50 -8.03 19.17
CA SER A 488 -28.51 -7.87 20.23
C SER A 488 -27.11 -7.45 19.74
N TYR A 489 -26.90 -7.26 18.44
CA TYR A 489 -25.63 -6.82 17.85
C TYR A 489 -25.35 -5.36 18.14
N GLU A 490 -26.35 -4.49 18.03
CA GLU A 490 -26.18 -3.08 18.41
C GLU A 490 -25.97 -2.97 19.93
N ALA A 491 -26.73 -3.74 20.70
CA ALA A 491 -26.54 -3.87 22.15
C ALA A 491 -25.15 -4.45 22.50
N ALA A 492 -24.65 -5.46 21.78
CA ALA A 492 -23.32 -6.05 21.99
C ALA A 492 -22.19 -5.17 21.45
N LYS A 493 -22.43 -4.34 20.44
CA LYS A 493 -21.49 -3.32 19.96
C LYS A 493 -21.38 -2.19 20.99
N ALA A 494 -22.47 -1.85 21.66
CA ALA A 494 -22.52 -0.89 22.77
C ALA A 494 -22.00 -1.46 24.10
N ALA A 495 -22.21 -2.74 24.39
CA ALA A 495 -21.90 -3.38 25.69
C ALA A 495 -20.53 -4.07 25.76
N LYS A 496 -19.82 -4.25 24.64
CA LYS A 496 -18.49 -4.89 24.68
C LYS A 496 -17.46 -3.91 25.21
N THR A 497 -16.91 -4.24 26.38
CA THR A 497 -15.51 -3.97 26.66
C THR A 497 -14.70 -4.56 25.51
N PRO A 498 -14.02 -3.74 24.69
CA PRO A 498 -13.22 -4.24 23.59
C PRO A 498 -12.16 -5.19 24.16
N ILE A 499 -11.99 -6.35 23.52
CA ILE A 499 -10.86 -7.22 23.82
C ILE A 499 -9.61 -6.42 23.43
N THR A 500 -8.93 -5.89 24.44
CA THR A 500 -7.77 -5.00 24.27
C THR A 500 -6.60 -5.75 23.64
N ASP A 501 -6.46 -7.05 23.94
CA ASP A 501 -5.32 -7.84 23.50
C ASP A 501 -5.73 -9.15 22.82
N CYS A 502 -5.02 -9.51 21.75
CA CYS A 502 -5.22 -10.80 21.12
C CYS A 502 -4.73 -11.84 22.12
N PRO A 503 -5.54 -12.77 22.63
CA PRO A 503 -5.17 -13.67 23.73
C PRO A 503 -4.00 -14.62 23.40
N LEU A 504 -3.68 -14.84 22.12
CA LEU A 504 -2.59 -15.74 21.72
C LEU A 504 -1.22 -15.17 22.08
N GLU A 505 -0.43 -15.92 22.85
CA GLU A 505 0.98 -15.62 23.07
C GLU A 505 1.74 -15.55 21.74
N GLY A 506 2.70 -14.62 21.64
CA GLY A 506 3.46 -14.39 20.41
C GLY A 506 2.76 -13.52 19.36
N CYS A 507 1.45 -13.25 19.49
CA CYS A 507 0.81 -12.26 18.63
C CYS A 507 1.38 -10.86 18.93
N ARG A 508 2.22 -10.34 18.02
CA ARG A 508 2.86 -9.01 18.17
C ARG A 508 1.87 -7.86 18.36
N SER A 509 0.61 -8.05 17.99
CA SER A 509 -0.42 -7.06 18.32
C SER A 509 -0.50 -6.82 19.82
N LYS A 510 -0.34 -7.85 20.69
CA LYS A 510 -0.31 -7.70 22.17
C LYS A 510 0.64 -6.59 22.63
N ARG A 511 1.85 -6.51 22.07
CA ARG A 511 2.85 -5.50 22.49
C ARG A 511 2.45 -4.10 22.06
N VAL A 512 1.87 -3.98 20.87
CA VAL A 512 1.40 -2.68 20.34
C VAL A 512 0.14 -2.23 21.09
N THR A 513 -0.76 -3.16 21.42
CA THR A 513 -2.03 -2.89 22.09
C THR A 513 -1.84 -2.57 23.57
N GLN A 514 -0.96 -3.28 24.29
CA GLN A 514 -0.64 -2.96 25.70
C GLN A 514 0.06 -1.61 25.85
N ALA A 515 0.97 -1.25 24.94
CA ALA A 515 1.70 0.01 25.01
C ALA A 515 0.86 1.23 24.59
N LYS A 516 -0.25 1.03 23.85
CA LYS A 516 -1.02 2.13 23.23
C LYS A 516 -2.52 2.09 23.47
N GLY A 517 -3.04 1.12 24.24
CA GLY A 517 -4.47 0.92 24.44
C GLY A 517 -5.25 0.61 23.14
N VAL A 518 -4.57 0.08 22.12
CA VAL A 518 -5.17 -0.19 20.80
C VAL A 518 -6.02 -1.46 20.89
N TYR A 519 -7.21 -1.45 20.29
CA TYR A 519 -8.13 -2.59 20.35
C TYR A 519 -7.90 -3.59 19.21
N VAL A 520 -8.12 -4.87 19.50
CA VAL A 520 -8.09 -5.92 18.47
C VAL A 520 -9.38 -5.88 17.67
N LYS A 521 -9.29 -5.51 16.39
CA LYS A 521 -10.45 -5.53 15.47
C LYS A 521 -11.05 -6.94 15.39
N PRO A 522 -12.38 -7.10 15.30
CA PRO A 522 -12.99 -8.43 15.24
C PRO A 522 -12.47 -9.33 14.10
N GLY A 523 -12.09 -8.77 12.95
CA GLY A 523 -11.43 -9.48 11.84
C GLY A 523 -9.94 -9.81 12.04
N HIS A 524 -9.37 -9.57 13.22
CA HIS A 524 -7.96 -9.82 13.52
C HIS A 524 -7.50 -11.26 13.23
N PRO A 525 -8.25 -12.33 13.58
CA PRO A 525 -7.83 -13.70 13.27
C PRO A 525 -7.63 -13.94 11.78
N LEU A 526 -8.43 -13.27 10.94
CA LEU A 526 -8.43 -13.48 9.49
C LEU A 526 -7.28 -12.78 8.75
N GLY A 527 -6.65 -11.78 9.35
CA GLY A 527 -5.63 -10.97 8.66
C GLY A 527 -4.60 -10.28 9.55
N GLY A 528 -4.96 -9.87 10.77
CA GLY A 528 -4.05 -9.14 11.67
C GLY A 528 -3.25 -10.01 12.65
N CYS A 529 -3.63 -11.27 12.88
CA CYS A 529 -2.97 -12.13 13.87
C CYS A 529 -1.54 -12.53 13.47
N MET A 530 -0.57 -12.26 14.34
CA MET A 530 0.85 -12.56 14.11
C MET A 530 1.32 -13.83 14.85
N ASP A 531 0.39 -14.61 15.41
CA ASP A 531 0.71 -15.98 15.88
C ASP A 531 1.25 -16.80 14.68
N HIS A 532 2.25 -17.62 14.94
CA HIS A 532 3.00 -18.33 13.90
C HIS A 532 2.11 -19.31 13.09
N GLU A 533 1.25 -20.09 13.76
CA GLU A 533 0.35 -21.02 13.09
C GLU A 533 -0.71 -20.26 12.28
N MET A 534 -1.21 -19.15 12.83
CA MET A 534 -2.13 -18.26 12.12
C MET A 534 -1.48 -17.64 10.86
N CYS A 535 -0.21 -17.24 10.93
CA CYS A 535 0.54 -16.74 9.78
C CYS A 535 0.75 -17.82 8.71
N ASN A 536 1.04 -19.05 9.13
CA ASN A 536 1.18 -20.18 8.21
C ASN A 536 -0.14 -20.47 7.50
N MET A 537 -1.27 -20.43 8.20
CA MET A 537 -2.58 -20.60 7.58
C MET A 537 -2.94 -19.47 6.60
N LYS A 538 -2.53 -18.22 6.88
CA LYS A 538 -2.70 -17.12 5.92
C LYS A 538 -1.83 -17.30 4.68
N THR A 539 -0.61 -17.80 4.84
CA THR A 539 0.30 -18.13 3.74
C THR A 539 -0.31 -19.25 2.90
N ALA A 540 -0.79 -20.34 3.53
CA ALA A 540 -1.49 -21.43 2.86
C ALA A 540 -2.75 -20.96 2.11
N ARG A 541 -3.49 -20.00 2.66
CA ARG A 541 -4.62 -19.36 1.96
C ARG A 541 -4.17 -18.64 0.69
N ALA A 542 -3.11 -17.83 0.77
CA ALA A 542 -2.57 -17.11 -0.39
C ALA A 542 -2.07 -18.09 -1.46
N ASP A 543 -1.31 -19.11 -1.05
CA ASP A 543 -0.83 -20.18 -1.94
C ASP A 543 -1.99 -20.91 -2.63
N ALA A 544 -3.07 -21.21 -1.90
CA ALA A 544 -4.26 -21.84 -2.45
C ALA A 544 -5.02 -20.93 -3.42
N GLN A 545 -5.08 -19.62 -3.16
CA GLN A 545 -5.67 -18.65 -4.08
C GLN A 545 -4.84 -18.55 -5.37
N ALA A 546 -3.52 -18.48 -5.26
CA ALA A 546 -2.61 -18.45 -6.40
C ALA A 546 -2.69 -19.74 -7.21
N ALA A 547 -2.83 -20.90 -6.57
CA ALA A 547 -3.04 -22.18 -7.25
C ALA A 547 -4.37 -22.20 -8.04
N VAL A 548 -5.45 -21.63 -7.50
CA VAL A 548 -6.74 -21.50 -8.21
C VAL A 548 -6.57 -20.64 -9.47
N VAL A 549 -5.95 -19.47 -9.36
CA VAL A 549 -5.75 -18.56 -10.50
C VAL A 549 -4.85 -19.20 -11.55
N THR A 550 -3.73 -19.78 -11.14
CA THR A 550 -2.78 -20.46 -12.03
C THR A 550 -3.46 -21.59 -12.81
N LYS A 551 -4.23 -22.43 -12.11
CA LYS A 551 -4.97 -23.54 -12.74
C LYS A 551 -5.94 -23.04 -13.80
N GLU A 552 -6.73 -22.02 -13.50
CA GLU A 552 -7.72 -21.53 -14.45
C GLU A 552 -7.05 -20.75 -15.60
N LEU A 553 -5.95 -20.01 -15.37
CA LEU A 553 -5.18 -19.37 -16.44
C LEU A 553 -4.63 -20.40 -17.44
N ARG A 554 -4.10 -21.52 -16.94
CA ARG A 554 -3.64 -22.64 -17.79
C ARG A 554 -4.75 -23.27 -18.63
N ASN A 555 -6.01 -23.17 -18.19
CA ASN A 555 -7.17 -23.67 -18.93
C ASN A 555 -7.79 -22.60 -19.86
N GLY A 556 -7.40 -21.33 -19.73
CA GLY A 556 -7.93 -20.25 -20.55
C GLY A 556 -7.35 -20.21 -21.96
N ARG A 557 -7.82 -19.27 -22.80
CA ARG A 557 -7.34 -19.14 -24.20
C ARG A 557 -5.85 -18.85 -24.32
N LYS A 558 -5.26 -18.24 -23.28
CA LYS A 558 -3.81 -18.00 -23.17
C LYS A 558 -3.09 -19.09 -22.36
N GLY A 559 -3.70 -20.27 -22.19
CA GLY A 559 -3.15 -21.36 -21.37
C GLY A 559 -1.82 -21.94 -21.85
N GLY A 560 -1.45 -21.72 -23.12
CA GLY A 560 -0.13 -22.07 -23.67
C GLY A 560 1.00 -21.09 -23.29
N CYS A 561 0.72 -20.02 -22.55
CA CYS A 561 1.73 -19.11 -22.03
C CYS A 561 2.55 -19.78 -20.91
N LEU A 562 3.82 -19.36 -20.74
CA LEU A 562 4.59 -19.77 -19.57
C LEU A 562 4.05 -19.06 -18.33
N ILE A 563 3.66 -19.84 -17.31
CA ILE A 563 3.10 -19.34 -16.06
C ILE A 563 3.93 -19.87 -14.89
N TYR A 564 4.56 -18.95 -14.19
CA TYR A 564 5.35 -19.20 -12.98
C TYR A 564 4.57 -18.71 -11.77
N ALA A 565 4.27 -19.59 -10.83
CA ALA A 565 3.53 -19.26 -9.63
C ALA A 565 4.40 -19.53 -8.40
N TYR A 566 4.41 -18.58 -7.46
CA TYR A 566 5.02 -18.75 -6.15
C TYR A 566 4.08 -19.52 -5.22
N THR A 567 3.72 -20.74 -5.61
CA THR A 567 2.84 -21.64 -4.85
C THR A 567 3.63 -22.83 -4.37
N GLY A 568 3.65 -23.11 -3.07
CA GLY A 568 4.25 -24.36 -2.58
C GLY A 568 4.52 -24.39 -1.09
N ASN A 569 4.39 -25.59 -0.50
CA ASN A 569 4.75 -25.84 0.88
C ASN A 569 6.22 -25.47 1.11
N ARG A 570 6.47 -24.70 2.17
CA ARG A 570 7.82 -24.43 2.67
C ARG A 570 8.41 -25.71 3.27
N THR A 571 8.93 -26.60 2.45
CA THR A 571 9.96 -27.52 2.93
C THR A 571 11.27 -26.75 2.94
N GLU A 572 12.00 -26.78 4.07
CA GLU A 572 13.16 -25.92 4.33
C GLU A 572 14.36 -26.12 3.38
N THR A 573 14.35 -27.19 2.58
CA THR A 573 15.54 -27.65 1.84
C THR A 573 15.62 -27.14 0.40
N ASP A 574 14.50 -26.74 -0.22
CA ASP A 574 14.51 -26.24 -1.60
C ASP A 574 14.36 -24.71 -1.61
N ARG A 575 15.41 -24.03 -2.12
CA ARG A 575 15.32 -22.60 -2.45
C ARG A 575 14.15 -22.43 -3.41
N LYS A 576 13.02 -21.88 -2.93
CA LYS A 576 11.83 -21.68 -3.75
C LYS A 576 12.21 -20.96 -5.04
N PRO A 577 11.82 -21.50 -6.21
CA PRO A 577 12.03 -20.80 -7.46
C PRO A 577 11.32 -19.43 -7.37
N ARG A 578 11.99 -18.39 -7.85
CA ARG A 578 11.44 -17.05 -7.94
C ARG A 578 10.32 -17.07 -8.97
N ALA A 579 9.22 -16.37 -8.72
CA ALA A 579 8.13 -16.26 -9.69
C ALA A 579 8.62 -15.63 -11.00
N ILE A 580 9.52 -14.64 -10.92
CA ILE A 580 10.16 -14.06 -12.10
C ILE A 580 11.39 -14.91 -12.44
N PRO A 581 11.46 -15.51 -13.64
CA PRO A 581 12.65 -16.25 -14.06
C PRO A 581 13.89 -15.35 -14.12
N ASP A 582 15.05 -15.88 -13.72
CA ASP A 582 16.32 -15.14 -13.70
C ASP A 582 16.75 -14.64 -15.11
N TRP A 583 16.17 -15.18 -16.20
CA TRP A 583 16.39 -14.71 -17.57
C TRP A 583 15.46 -13.56 -18.02
N ILE A 584 14.35 -13.33 -17.32
CA ILE A 584 13.56 -12.08 -17.45
C ILE A 584 14.26 -10.97 -16.67
N LEU A 585 14.65 -11.28 -15.43
CA LEU A 585 15.24 -10.33 -14.51
C LEU A 585 16.49 -10.93 -13.86
N THR A 586 17.65 -10.55 -14.37
CA THR A 586 18.94 -11.09 -13.97
C THR A 586 19.27 -10.70 -12.53
N ARG A 587 20.04 -11.55 -11.84
CA ARG A 587 20.53 -11.23 -10.50
C ARG A 587 21.30 -9.90 -10.48
N GLY A 588 21.14 -9.15 -9.40
CA GLY A 588 21.66 -7.79 -9.27
C GLY A 588 20.77 -6.69 -9.84
N GLN A 589 19.89 -6.96 -10.82
CA GLN A 589 19.01 -5.93 -11.41
C GLN A 589 17.94 -5.41 -10.45
N CYS A 590 17.55 -6.21 -9.43
CA CYS A 590 16.56 -5.80 -8.42
C CYS A 590 17.12 -4.92 -7.30
N ARG A 591 18.43 -4.63 -7.29
CA ARG A 591 19.05 -3.73 -6.30
C ARG A 591 19.72 -2.57 -7.00
N ARG A 592 19.59 -1.36 -6.42
CA ARG A 592 20.40 -0.20 -6.82
C ARG A 592 21.91 -0.44 -6.64
N ASP A 593 22.29 -1.29 -5.69
CA ASP A 593 23.68 -1.56 -5.30
C ASP A 593 24.34 -2.75 -6.03
N GLY A 594 23.58 -3.54 -6.81
CA GLY A 594 24.08 -4.69 -7.57
C GLY A 594 24.42 -5.95 -6.76
N LYS A 595 24.03 -6.06 -5.49
CA LYS A 595 24.27 -7.28 -4.68
C LYS A 595 23.21 -8.37 -4.89
N ASP A 596 23.56 -9.61 -4.55
CA ASP A 596 22.67 -10.76 -4.66
C ASP A 596 21.69 -10.86 -3.47
N HIS A 597 20.43 -10.49 -3.71
CA HIS A 597 19.24 -10.62 -2.84
C HIS A 597 19.24 -9.85 -1.52
N PRO A 598 18.06 -9.36 -1.06
CA PRO A 598 17.94 -8.86 0.28
C PRO A 598 18.23 -9.98 1.28
N ALA A 599 19.26 -9.80 2.11
CA ALA A 599 19.29 -10.52 3.39
C ALA A 599 18.05 -10.11 4.20
N ARG A 600 17.62 -10.97 5.11
CA ARG A 600 16.48 -10.68 6.00
C ARG A 600 16.87 -9.48 6.89
N GLY A 601 16.53 -8.26 6.47
CA GLY A 601 16.94 -7.01 7.13
C GLY A 601 17.57 -5.95 6.22
N ASP A 602 17.75 -6.22 4.92
CA ASP A 602 18.21 -5.19 3.98
C ASP A 602 17.18 -4.05 3.86
N GLY A 603 17.69 -2.83 3.70
CA GLY A 603 16.92 -1.59 3.76
C GLY A 603 15.81 -1.42 2.70
N PRO A 604 15.04 -0.33 2.77
CA PRO A 604 13.85 -0.08 1.94
C PRO A 604 14.12 0.01 0.42
N ASP A 605 15.37 -0.02 -0.04
CA ASP A 605 15.78 0.19 -1.43
C ASP A 605 15.76 -1.08 -2.32
N THR A 606 15.29 -2.22 -1.82
CA THR A 606 15.19 -3.44 -2.64
C THR A 606 13.85 -3.53 -3.35
N ILE A 607 13.89 -3.58 -4.68
CA ILE A 607 12.69 -3.81 -5.51
C ILE A 607 12.15 -5.20 -5.19
N PRO A 608 10.90 -5.33 -4.72
CA PRO A 608 10.36 -6.62 -4.32
C PRO A 608 10.12 -7.51 -5.54
N SER A 609 10.90 -8.58 -5.66
CA SER A 609 10.80 -9.55 -6.77
C SER A 609 9.83 -10.71 -6.52
N PHE A 610 9.07 -10.67 -5.43
CA PHE A 610 8.22 -11.77 -4.96
C PHE A 610 6.75 -11.50 -5.23
N VAL A 611 6.39 -11.34 -6.51
CA VAL A 611 4.98 -11.36 -6.93
C VAL A 611 4.45 -12.80 -6.90
N ASP A 612 3.16 -12.97 -6.67
CA ASP A 612 2.57 -14.31 -6.52
C ASP A 612 2.57 -15.12 -7.82
N ILE A 613 2.25 -14.51 -8.96
CA ILE A 613 2.24 -15.19 -10.26
C ILE A 613 2.84 -14.28 -11.34
N VAL A 614 3.60 -14.87 -12.25
CA VAL A 614 4.11 -14.24 -13.48
C VAL A 614 3.62 -15.06 -14.66
N MET A 615 2.97 -14.39 -15.61
CA MET A 615 2.54 -14.99 -16.87
C MET A 615 3.21 -14.27 -18.04
N LEU A 616 3.85 -15.03 -18.92
CA LEU A 616 4.59 -14.53 -20.07
C LEU A 616 3.81 -14.84 -21.36
N GLU A 617 3.22 -13.82 -21.99
CA GLU A 617 2.51 -13.94 -23.26
C GLU A 617 3.50 -13.97 -24.43
N GLY A 618 3.17 -14.73 -25.49
CA GLY A 618 3.96 -14.77 -26.73
C GLY A 618 5.14 -15.74 -26.70
N THR A 619 5.23 -16.61 -25.70
CA THR A 619 6.35 -17.55 -25.50
C THR A 619 6.38 -18.74 -26.47
N GLN A 620 5.98 -18.53 -27.73
CA GLN A 620 5.99 -19.58 -28.76
C GLN A 620 7.41 -20.13 -28.92
N GLY A 621 7.55 -21.45 -28.77
CA GLY A 621 8.84 -22.13 -28.84
C GLY A 621 9.71 -22.04 -27.58
N LEU A 622 9.24 -21.42 -26.49
CA LEU A 622 9.87 -21.53 -25.17
C LEU A 622 9.08 -22.54 -24.32
N LYS A 623 9.79 -23.46 -23.69
CA LYS A 623 9.26 -24.49 -22.77
C LYS A 623 9.63 -24.16 -21.33
N GLU A 624 8.86 -24.71 -20.40
CA GLU A 624 9.21 -24.66 -18.98
C GLU A 624 10.54 -25.36 -18.76
N GLY A 625 11.50 -24.67 -18.13
CA GLY A 625 12.87 -25.13 -17.96
C GLY A 625 13.88 -24.41 -18.85
N ASP A 626 13.44 -23.84 -19.98
CA ASP A 626 14.31 -23.08 -20.86
C ASP A 626 14.96 -21.89 -20.13
N ARG A 627 16.15 -21.53 -20.62
CA ARG A 627 16.98 -20.44 -20.11
C ARG A 627 17.46 -19.57 -21.28
N PRO A 628 16.53 -18.91 -22.01
CA PRO A 628 16.94 -18.00 -23.07
C PRO A 628 17.79 -16.87 -22.51
N THR A 629 18.61 -16.26 -23.35
CA THR A 629 19.26 -15.00 -23.00
C THR A 629 18.22 -13.90 -22.82
N GLN A 630 18.54 -12.82 -22.10
CA GLN A 630 17.59 -11.72 -21.91
C GLN A 630 17.17 -11.08 -23.24
N ALA A 631 18.07 -11.03 -24.23
CA ALA A 631 17.76 -10.54 -25.58
C ALA A 631 16.79 -11.46 -26.34
N GLU A 632 16.99 -12.78 -26.27
CA GLU A 632 16.06 -13.75 -26.85
C GLU A 632 14.69 -13.69 -26.17
N ALA A 633 14.68 -13.54 -24.84
CA ALA A 633 13.47 -13.36 -24.07
C ALA A 633 12.73 -12.08 -24.47
N LEU A 634 13.43 -10.97 -24.66
CA LEU A 634 12.85 -9.71 -25.11
C LEU A 634 12.26 -9.81 -26.52
N ALA A 635 12.90 -10.58 -27.41
CA ALA A 635 12.40 -10.81 -28.76
C ALA A 635 11.16 -11.71 -28.81
N LYS A 636 11.07 -12.69 -27.90
CA LYS A 636 9.98 -13.69 -27.89
C LYS A 636 8.81 -13.32 -26.99
N VAL A 637 9.05 -12.71 -25.82
CA VAL A 637 8.00 -12.38 -24.85
C VAL A 637 7.28 -11.11 -25.28
N LYS A 638 6.00 -11.26 -25.66
CA LYS A 638 5.15 -10.16 -26.09
C LYS A 638 4.65 -9.29 -24.93
N MET A 639 4.33 -9.90 -23.79
CA MET A 639 3.82 -9.21 -22.59
C MET A 639 4.18 -9.97 -21.32
N VAL A 640 4.62 -9.26 -20.28
CA VAL A 640 4.83 -9.77 -18.93
C VAL A 640 3.68 -9.35 -18.03
N HIS A 641 2.87 -10.31 -17.57
CA HIS A 641 1.81 -10.08 -16.60
C HIS A 641 2.33 -10.42 -15.20
N LEU A 642 2.45 -9.41 -14.33
CA LEU A 642 2.70 -9.57 -12.90
C LEU A 642 1.35 -9.64 -12.19
N ILE A 643 1.08 -10.67 -11.41
CA ILE A 643 -0.22 -10.86 -10.75
C ILE A 643 0.01 -11.03 -9.25
N GLU A 644 -0.45 -10.05 -8.46
CA GLU A 644 -0.40 -10.09 -7.00
C GLU A 644 -1.80 -10.36 -6.44
N LEU A 645 -1.93 -11.39 -5.62
CA LEU A 645 -3.15 -11.71 -4.91
C LEU A 645 -3.07 -11.18 -3.48
N THR A 646 -4.00 -10.31 -3.11
CA THR A 646 -4.02 -9.71 -1.78
C THR A 646 -5.30 -10.06 -1.04
N CYS A 647 -5.17 -10.54 0.20
CA CYS A 647 -6.33 -10.80 1.05
C CYS A 647 -6.57 -9.64 2.00
N THR A 648 -7.63 -8.87 1.74
CA THR A 648 -7.89 -7.57 2.38
C THR A 648 -9.14 -7.58 3.26
N ASP A 649 -9.35 -6.53 4.04
CA ASP A 649 -10.65 -6.31 4.66
C ASP A 649 -11.72 -6.11 3.58
N ASP A 650 -12.90 -6.71 3.75
CA ASP A 650 -13.94 -6.69 2.71
C ASP A 650 -14.37 -5.26 2.33
N GLN A 651 -14.21 -4.31 3.25
CA GLN A 651 -14.62 -2.90 3.09
C GLN A 651 -13.47 -1.94 2.74
N TYR A 652 -12.21 -2.37 2.81
CA TYR A 652 -11.04 -1.49 2.66
C TYR A 652 -10.05 -2.09 1.66
N TRP A 653 -10.56 -2.47 0.48
CA TRP A 653 -9.77 -3.17 -0.52
C TRP A 653 -8.94 -2.21 -1.37
N GLU A 654 -9.42 -0.97 -1.58
CA GLU A 654 -8.78 0.08 -2.36
C GLU A 654 -7.41 0.45 -1.76
N ALA A 655 -7.37 0.64 -0.44
CA ALA A 655 -6.12 0.93 0.27
C ALA A 655 -5.10 -0.20 0.13
N ALA A 656 -5.56 -1.46 0.15
CA ALA A 656 -4.70 -2.62 -0.05
C ALA A 656 -4.21 -2.73 -1.50
N LEU A 657 -5.01 -2.36 -2.49
CA LEU A 657 -4.54 -2.26 -3.87
C LEU A 657 -3.44 -1.21 -3.99
N LEU A 658 -3.68 0.00 -3.48
CA LEU A 658 -2.73 1.10 -3.53
C LEU A 658 -1.39 0.73 -2.89
N GLU A 659 -1.42 0.07 -1.72
CA GLU A 659 -0.22 -0.43 -1.05
C GLU A 659 0.57 -1.40 -1.94
N LYS A 660 -0.12 -2.30 -2.65
CA LYS A 660 0.53 -3.28 -3.54
C LYS A 660 1.05 -2.64 -4.83
N TRP A 661 0.33 -1.67 -5.40
CA TRP A 661 0.83 -0.89 -6.53
C TRP A 661 2.07 -0.10 -6.16
N ARG A 662 2.11 0.57 -5.00
CA ARG A 662 3.32 1.22 -4.50
C ARG A 662 4.46 0.22 -4.30
N LYS A 663 4.15 -0.96 -3.76
CA LYS A 663 5.15 -2.02 -3.54
C LYS A 663 5.77 -2.51 -4.85
N TYR A 664 4.98 -2.83 -5.87
CA TYR A 664 5.45 -3.48 -7.11
C TYR A 664 5.57 -2.55 -8.32
N GLY A 665 5.15 -1.28 -8.21
CA GLY A 665 5.33 -0.26 -9.23
C GLY A 665 6.79 -0.11 -9.69
N PRO A 666 7.77 -0.06 -8.77
CA PRO A 666 9.18 -0.05 -9.15
C PRO A 666 9.63 -1.28 -9.95
N LEU A 667 9.07 -2.47 -9.65
CA LEU A 667 9.36 -3.69 -10.41
C LEU A 667 8.78 -3.63 -11.82
N LEU A 668 7.54 -3.13 -11.94
CA LEU A 668 6.90 -2.94 -13.23
C LEU A 668 7.69 -1.95 -14.10
N GLN A 669 8.11 -0.83 -13.51
CA GLN A 669 8.91 0.17 -14.22
C GLN A 669 10.25 -0.40 -14.65
N LEU A 670 10.93 -1.16 -13.78
CA LEU A 670 12.19 -1.83 -14.14
C LEU A 670 12.04 -2.77 -15.35
N LEU A 671 10.95 -3.55 -15.42
CA LEU A 671 10.70 -4.41 -16.58
C LEU A 671 10.48 -3.59 -17.86
N LYS A 672 9.77 -2.46 -17.77
CA LYS A 672 9.58 -1.53 -18.89
C LYS A 672 10.91 -0.89 -19.33
N ASP A 673 11.75 -0.50 -18.38
CA ASP A 673 13.07 0.07 -18.65
C ASP A 673 14.01 -0.95 -19.32
N LEU A 674 13.82 -2.24 -19.06
CA LEU A 674 14.50 -3.35 -19.77
C LEU A 674 13.90 -3.65 -21.15
N GLY A 675 12.87 -2.91 -21.57
CA GLY A 675 12.22 -3.03 -22.88
C GLY A 675 11.01 -3.96 -22.92
N TYR A 676 10.67 -4.64 -21.82
CA TYR A 676 9.49 -5.52 -21.80
C TYR A 676 8.21 -4.70 -21.79
N LYS A 677 7.21 -5.13 -22.57
CA LYS A 677 5.82 -4.72 -22.32
C LYS A 677 5.36 -5.44 -21.06
N ALA A 678 5.04 -4.71 -20.00
CA ALA A 678 4.65 -5.30 -18.72
C ALA A 678 3.39 -4.65 -18.15
N GLN A 679 2.59 -5.44 -17.43
CA GLN A 679 1.40 -5.02 -16.71
C GLN A 679 1.34 -5.64 -15.32
N LEU A 680 0.93 -4.84 -14.32
CA LEU A 680 0.65 -5.31 -12.97
C LEU A 680 -0.86 -5.47 -12.76
N HIS A 681 -1.26 -6.64 -12.28
CA HIS A 681 -2.62 -7.02 -11.96
C HIS A 681 -2.70 -7.32 -10.47
N VAL A 682 -3.17 -6.36 -9.67
CA VAL A 682 -3.41 -6.61 -8.24
C VAL A 682 -4.85 -7.07 -8.07
N MET A 683 -5.03 -8.30 -7.60
CA MET A 683 -6.33 -8.93 -7.39
C MET A 683 -6.68 -8.95 -5.90
N ALA A 684 -7.63 -8.12 -5.48
CA ALA A 684 -8.09 -8.10 -4.09
C ALA A 684 -9.12 -9.21 -3.84
N VAL A 685 -8.98 -9.93 -2.74
CA VAL A 685 -10.01 -10.86 -2.24
C VAL A 685 -10.27 -10.55 -0.78
N GLY A 686 -11.51 -10.19 -0.46
CA GLY A 686 -11.90 -9.88 0.91
C GLY A 686 -11.74 -11.09 1.83
N ARG A 687 -11.39 -10.86 3.11
CA ARG A 687 -11.14 -11.91 4.12
C ARG A 687 -12.29 -12.88 4.31
N THR A 688 -13.51 -12.50 3.93
CA THR A 688 -14.70 -13.36 3.96
C THR A 688 -15.18 -13.80 2.58
N GLY A 689 -14.31 -13.72 1.57
CA GLY A 689 -14.58 -14.19 0.21
C GLY A 689 -15.17 -13.14 -0.73
N THR A 690 -15.19 -11.86 -0.35
CA THR A 690 -15.64 -10.79 -1.27
C THR A 690 -14.72 -10.73 -2.50
N VAL A 691 -15.31 -10.66 -3.69
CA VAL A 691 -14.60 -10.52 -4.97
C VAL A 691 -15.12 -9.30 -5.74
N TYR A 692 -14.24 -8.68 -6.53
CA TYR A 692 -14.45 -7.35 -7.12
C TYR A 692 -14.38 -7.38 -8.65
N GLU A 693 -14.95 -6.37 -9.32
CA GLU A 693 -15.06 -6.31 -10.79
C GLU A 693 -13.69 -6.18 -11.48
N HIS A 694 -12.71 -5.46 -10.90
CA HIS A 694 -11.35 -5.38 -11.45
C HIS A 694 -10.70 -6.75 -11.56
N ASN A 695 -10.99 -7.69 -10.65
CA ASN A 695 -10.47 -9.05 -10.76
C ASN A 695 -10.97 -9.72 -12.04
N LYS A 696 -12.25 -9.51 -12.40
CA LYS A 696 -12.83 -10.03 -13.63
C LYS A 696 -12.17 -9.40 -14.85
N ARG A 697 -11.99 -8.07 -14.84
CA ARG A 697 -11.28 -7.35 -15.92
C ARG A 697 -9.84 -7.83 -16.09
N ALA A 698 -9.11 -8.02 -14.99
CA ALA A 698 -7.74 -8.56 -15.02
C ALA A 698 -7.69 -9.96 -15.62
N LEU A 699 -8.56 -10.87 -15.20
CA LEU A 699 -8.66 -12.23 -15.75
C LEU A 699 -9.01 -12.22 -17.25
N ASN A 700 -9.90 -11.33 -17.67
CA ASN A 700 -10.24 -11.14 -19.09
C ASN A 700 -9.05 -10.64 -19.91
N LYS A 701 -8.28 -9.66 -19.40
CA LYS A 701 -7.03 -9.17 -20.03
C LYS A 701 -6.01 -10.32 -20.20
N MET A 702 -6.04 -11.31 -19.29
CA MET A 702 -5.23 -12.54 -19.34
C MET A 702 -5.85 -13.68 -20.17
N GLY A 703 -6.88 -13.39 -20.99
CA GLY A 703 -7.39 -14.30 -22.00
C GLY A 703 -8.59 -15.15 -21.57
N MET A 704 -9.08 -15.01 -20.34
CA MET A 704 -10.34 -15.64 -19.95
C MET A 704 -11.53 -14.95 -20.62
N ASN A 705 -12.60 -15.70 -20.89
CA ASN A 705 -13.90 -15.09 -21.17
C ASN A 705 -14.66 -14.78 -19.87
N ASN A 706 -15.76 -14.03 -19.96
CA ASN A 706 -16.55 -13.63 -18.79
C ASN A 706 -17.00 -14.81 -17.92
N LYS A 707 -17.39 -15.95 -18.54
CA LYS A 707 -17.88 -17.12 -17.82
C LYS A 707 -16.76 -17.83 -17.05
N GLU A 708 -15.59 -17.96 -17.66
CA GLU A 708 -14.37 -18.50 -17.05
C GLU A 708 -13.88 -17.60 -15.90
N ALA A 709 -13.85 -16.28 -16.11
CA ALA A 709 -13.46 -15.33 -15.09
C ALA A 709 -14.42 -15.42 -13.88
N GLU A 710 -15.73 -15.44 -14.09
CA GLU A 710 -16.70 -15.60 -12.99
C GLU A 710 -16.57 -16.94 -12.25
N LYS A 711 -16.32 -18.03 -12.98
CA LYS A 711 -16.03 -19.35 -12.38
C LYS A 711 -14.77 -19.30 -11.50
N THR A 712 -13.73 -18.61 -11.96
CA THR A 712 -12.49 -18.41 -11.21
C THR A 712 -12.73 -17.58 -9.95
N LEU A 713 -13.49 -16.49 -10.05
CA LEU A 713 -13.84 -15.64 -8.89
C LEU A 713 -14.70 -16.38 -7.86
N ARG A 714 -15.65 -17.22 -8.30
CA ARG A 714 -16.40 -18.13 -7.40
C ARG A 714 -15.46 -19.07 -6.66
N SER A 715 -14.48 -19.62 -7.37
CA SER A 715 -13.50 -20.56 -6.79
C SER A 715 -12.60 -19.85 -5.78
N LEU A 716 -12.15 -18.62 -6.07
CA LEU A 716 -11.42 -17.77 -5.15
C LEU A 716 -12.23 -17.44 -3.88
N SER A 717 -13.48 -17.01 -4.05
CA SER A 717 -14.39 -16.75 -2.94
C SER A 717 -14.54 -18.00 -2.06
N LYS A 718 -14.85 -19.15 -2.66
CA LYS A 718 -15.05 -20.41 -1.94
C LYS A 718 -13.80 -20.84 -1.17
N THR A 719 -12.62 -20.81 -1.81
CA THR A 719 -11.34 -21.10 -1.16
C THR A 719 -11.12 -20.18 0.03
N THR A 720 -11.34 -18.88 -0.16
CA THR A 720 -11.13 -17.88 0.90
C THR A 720 -12.03 -18.11 2.11
N VAL A 721 -13.30 -18.45 1.88
CA VAL A 721 -14.24 -18.73 2.96
C VAL A 721 -13.88 -20.00 3.71
N GLY A 722 -13.49 -21.07 3.00
CA GLY A 722 -13.00 -22.30 3.64
C GLY A 722 -11.82 -22.01 4.59
N TYR A 723 -10.86 -21.20 4.15
CA TYR A 723 -9.75 -20.77 4.99
C TYR A 723 -10.17 -19.82 6.11
N ALA A 724 -11.14 -18.93 5.90
CA ALA A 724 -11.65 -18.05 6.95
C ALA A 724 -12.31 -18.85 8.09
N ASN A 725 -13.04 -19.91 7.74
CA ASN A 725 -13.60 -20.86 8.70
C ASN A 725 -12.47 -21.60 9.46
N SER A 726 -11.48 -22.15 8.76
CA SER A 726 -10.34 -22.85 9.38
C SER A 726 -9.50 -21.94 10.29
N LEU A 727 -9.21 -20.71 9.85
CA LEU A 727 -8.50 -19.71 10.65
C LEU A 727 -9.26 -19.37 11.94
N TYR A 728 -10.59 -19.23 11.86
CA TYR A 728 -11.39 -18.95 13.04
C TYR A 728 -11.37 -20.11 14.05
N TRP A 729 -11.50 -21.36 13.57
CA TRP A 729 -11.46 -22.53 14.43
C TRP A 729 -10.08 -22.76 15.05
N LEU A 730 -9.02 -22.57 14.27
CA LEU A 730 -7.65 -22.60 14.78
C LEU A 730 -7.47 -21.54 15.87
N TYR A 731 -7.89 -20.31 15.61
CA TYR A 731 -7.83 -19.22 16.59
C TYR A 731 -8.58 -19.56 17.88
N ARG A 732 -9.80 -20.10 17.78
CA ARG A 732 -10.60 -20.57 18.94
C ARG A 732 -9.88 -21.65 19.73
N LYS A 733 -9.41 -22.70 19.06
CA LYS A 733 -8.66 -23.80 19.67
C LYS A 733 -7.45 -23.29 20.43
N ARG A 734 -6.69 -22.38 19.82
CA ARG A 734 -5.49 -21.76 20.41
C ARG A 734 -5.81 -20.91 21.64
N ILE A 735 -6.94 -20.19 21.63
CA ILE A 735 -7.42 -19.47 22.81
C ILE A 735 -7.72 -20.43 23.96
N ASP A 736 -8.42 -21.52 23.67
CA ASP A 736 -8.82 -22.47 24.69
C ASP A 736 -7.61 -23.22 25.26
N GLU A 737 -6.62 -23.55 24.42
CA GLU A 737 -5.32 -24.08 24.86
C GLU A 737 -4.58 -23.10 25.78
N GLN A 738 -4.51 -21.82 25.41
CA GLN A 738 -3.90 -20.79 26.24
C GLN A 738 -4.61 -20.67 27.59
N ARG A 739 -5.95 -20.61 27.61
CA ARG A 739 -6.74 -20.54 28.85
C ARG A 739 -6.50 -21.74 29.77
N LYS A 740 -6.35 -22.93 29.20
CA LYS A 740 -6.01 -24.14 29.96
C LYS A 740 -4.63 -24.01 30.60
N ARG A 741 -3.63 -23.50 29.87
CA ARG A 741 -2.28 -23.22 30.42
C ARG A 741 -2.33 -22.18 31.54
N ASP A 742 -3.01 -21.06 31.32
CA ASP A 742 -3.15 -19.99 32.32
C ASP A 742 -3.84 -20.51 33.60
N THR A 743 -4.84 -21.39 33.45
CA THR A 743 -5.54 -22.01 34.58
C THR A 743 -4.65 -23.00 35.33
N ALA A 744 -3.86 -23.80 34.61
CA ALA A 744 -2.89 -24.72 35.22
C ALA A 744 -1.82 -23.94 36.00
N GLN A 745 -1.22 -22.91 35.39
CA GLN A 745 -0.22 -22.06 36.03
C GLN A 745 -0.76 -21.36 37.29
N LYS A 746 -2.01 -20.90 37.28
CA LYS A 746 -2.67 -20.33 38.47
C LYS A 746 -2.89 -21.36 39.58
N LYS A 747 -3.15 -22.62 39.24
CA LYS A 747 -3.27 -23.69 40.25
C LYS A 747 -1.92 -24.00 40.87
N ASP A 748 -0.86 -24.07 40.06
CA ASP A 748 0.51 -24.31 40.53
C ASP A 748 1.00 -23.17 41.46
N LEU A 749 0.71 -21.92 41.10
CA LEU A 749 1.03 -20.75 41.95
C LEU A 749 0.30 -20.76 43.30
N ARG A 750 -0.94 -21.27 43.34
CA ARG A 750 -1.69 -21.40 44.60
C ARG A 750 -1.15 -22.56 45.45
N ALA A 751 -0.89 -23.71 44.82
CA ALA A 751 -0.32 -24.86 45.51
C ALA A 751 1.05 -24.57 46.12
N GLY A 752 1.86 -23.71 45.49
CA GLY A 752 3.15 -23.26 46.03
C GLY A 752 3.05 -22.26 47.19
N GLN A 753 1.90 -21.58 47.38
CA GLN A 753 1.69 -20.62 48.48
C GLN A 753 1.17 -21.28 49.76
N ASP A 754 0.64 -22.49 49.69
CA ASP A 754 0.08 -23.24 50.83
C ASP A 754 1.14 -24.11 51.56
N HIS A 755 2.42 -24.02 51.18
CA HIS A 755 3.52 -24.57 51.99
C HIS A 755 3.95 -23.54 53.03
N PRO A 756 3.68 -23.76 54.34
CA PRO A 756 4.12 -22.86 55.39
C PRO A 756 5.65 -22.90 55.46
N THR A 757 6.29 -21.74 55.26
CA THR A 757 7.69 -21.50 55.62
C THR A 757 7.88 -21.44 57.12
#